data_AF-A0A917L4U8-F1
#
_entry.id   AF-A0A917L4U8-F1
#
_cell.length_a   1.000
_cell.length_b   1.000
_cell.length_c   1.000
_cell.angle_alpha   90.00
_cell.angle_beta   90.00
_cell.angle_gamma   90.00
#
_symmetry.space_group_name_H-M   'P 1'
#
loop_
_entity.id
_entity.type
_entity.pdbx_description
1 polymer ?
#
loop_
_entity_poly.entity_id
_entity_poly.type
_entity_poly.pdbx_seq_one_letter_code
_entity_poly.pdbx_strand_id
1 'polypeptide(L)'
;MKNADLTVAEDLSEAIRRLKLGSELFLPPDRLVQFEHWAGHIPFAFWLIRALQPRTVVELGVHRGNSYCAFCQAISTFRIDARAFGIDTWGGDVHMGPEDGLLADLRTHHDPRYAAFSTLLEMTFDQARDRFADGSVDLLHIDGMHTYEDVRHDFETWLPALSDRSVVLFHDIEVRRDLFGVWRFWEEVSTRFPAFAFRHSHGLGVLATGRNLPPAVAALFDHAQEMPFADQVRRIFASCGRALTLQLQSEALRQELAASRAAAGPQPHETEAAAPSTPDLGASSPREHSPSEASQSGTARQEPPDALAETDAEGAIIATECVSITETDTVRPPENDVPAESPNGNGQRDQVAPLDGDDEYEVLREQARRAAERVQQAEAALAQAQGHAMVAQADLDAIRDSTYWRIGRPLRATLQRLPAGLRRFVRRSLRLAWWTVTLQLPRRLSEYREARRRPLLPPPAPTLAEPHRAAPLDHQVRDPRPGSRPRAPEQAAPLPDLFSLRTSEPSGRIAVLLHLRTGDNAEDFRPAIEAIPEAYDLIVSVPRGDEALKAGVEVAFPRATVLAFEDRGGDMLPLLALASADVLFRYDLICKLRAPRHGQALPRQQRAAVEALIAAFAGDSDLGIVLGERPNGIAPASLGREVHRRVAALGEKIGLSRQQLWHDAADADLVWMRPFPLRMVAALGLDLSAFWPTAEGAACPMAEAVAWLLGAICRDAGMRVAEAAEMAPRPTLPAAAQPAPRLHFAAYYLPQFHPTPANDRWWGRGFTEWTNVTRAKPLFAGHRQPRLPGELGFYDLRLAEVQEAQAALARWGGVSAFCYYYYWFDGRRELDLPLENMMARGRPDLPFFLCWANEPWSRNWDGLSRSVLIPQSYAPGWIDAFVRDVAPVLRDPRYFRLMGRPVLMVYRAMHIPGTREALRALREALARQGVADVHLSAAWVHFGGDSDLPRDPAALGLDSYSAFPPHQTHGTDIVGRIKTLTPGFSGMIRDYDSVVSMALDELKMPVQGLRNRGVMAGWDNTARRGDTALIYHGATPAKLRRWLRGLVQHELATPGPGERLIMINAWNEWAEGTYLEPDRDFGRGWLEAVRSARASES
;
A
#
# COMPACT_ATOMS: atom_id res chain seq x y z
N MET A 1 -22.51 21.60 -5.88
CA MET A 1 -22.03 21.02 -4.60
C MET A 1 -22.79 21.63 -3.41
N LYS A 2 -24.12 21.44 -3.30
CA LYS A 2 -24.89 21.90 -2.10
C LYS A 2 -25.92 20.89 -1.57
N ASN A 3 -26.17 19.79 -2.29
CA ASN A 3 -27.16 18.77 -1.88
C ASN A 3 -26.55 17.45 -1.37
N ALA A 4 -25.23 17.25 -1.45
CA ALA A 4 -24.57 16.03 -0.96
C ALA A 4 -24.07 16.15 0.49
N ASP A 5 -23.86 17.37 1.00
CA ASP A 5 -23.40 17.61 2.38
C ASP A 5 -24.54 17.54 3.42
N LEU A 6 -25.80 17.67 2.97
CA LEU A 6 -26.97 17.55 3.85
C LEU A 6 -27.28 16.08 4.21
N THR A 7 -27.02 15.14 3.29
CA THR A 7 -27.29 13.71 3.52
C THR A 7 -26.34 13.07 4.51
N VAL A 8 -25.08 13.52 4.63
CA VAL A 8 -24.10 12.96 5.60
C VAL A 8 -24.36 13.48 7.02
N ALA A 9 -24.80 14.73 7.15
CA ALA A 9 -25.10 15.36 8.44
C ALA A 9 -26.43 14.87 9.06
N GLU A 10 -27.39 14.44 8.23
CA GLU A 10 -28.63 13.79 8.69
C GLU A 10 -28.39 12.33 9.13
N ASP A 11 -27.40 11.64 8.54
CA ASP A 11 -27.16 10.20 8.74
C ASP A 11 -26.50 9.84 10.09
N LEU A 12 -25.50 10.60 10.55
CA LEU A 12 -24.87 10.42 11.88
C LEU A 12 -25.84 10.66 13.06
N SER A 13 -26.96 11.34 12.81
CA SER A 13 -27.92 11.75 13.83
C SER A 13 -28.77 10.59 14.38
N GLU A 14 -28.81 9.45 13.68
CA GLU A 14 -29.64 8.30 14.06
C GLU A 14 -28.95 7.45 15.14
N ALA A 15 -27.73 6.97 14.90
CA ALA A 15 -26.96 6.21 15.88
C ALA A 15 -26.73 6.99 17.19
N ILE A 16 -26.35 8.28 17.09
CA ILE A 16 -26.16 9.16 18.26
C ILE A 16 -27.44 9.26 19.10
N ARG A 17 -28.61 9.35 18.45
CA ARG A 17 -29.90 9.51 19.13
C ARG A 17 -30.40 8.20 19.74
N ARG A 18 -30.34 7.10 19.00
CA ARG A 18 -30.81 5.77 19.43
C ARG A 18 -29.96 5.22 20.57
N LEU A 19 -28.62 5.32 20.46
CA LEU A 19 -27.69 4.89 21.52
C LEU A 19 -27.47 5.96 22.62
N LYS A 20 -28.09 7.14 22.47
CA LYS A 20 -27.94 8.29 23.38
C LYS A 20 -26.49 8.69 23.63
N LEU A 21 -25.65 8.62 22.59
CA LEU A 21 -24.21 8.92 22.67
C LEU A 21 -23.98 10.36 23.12
N GLY A 22 -23.01 10.53 24.02
CA GLY A 22 -22.68 11.80 24.65
C GLY A 22 -21.18 12.06 24.72
N SER A 23 -20.78 12.94 25.65
CA SER A 23 -19.38 13.35 25.80
C SER A 23 -18.49 12.25 26.39
N GLU A 24 -19.07 11.16 26.90
CA GLU A 24 -18.34 10.01 27.42
C GLU A 24 -17.37 9.38 26.41
N LEU A 25 -17.66 9.48 25.11
CA LEU A 25 -16.81 8.94 24.04
C LEU A 25 -15.44 9.62 23.94
N PHE A 26 -15.28 10.78 24.58
CA PHE A 26 -14.10 11.62 24.50
C PHE A 26 -13.43 11.79 25.87
N LEU A 27 -13.79 10.97 26.86
CA LEU A 27 -13.08 10.97 28.14
C LEU A 27 -11.68 10.34 27.95
N PRO A 28 -10.63 10.94 28.53
CA PRO A 28 -9.31 10.31 28.54
C PRO A 28 -9.27 9.16 29.57
N PRO A 29 -8.57 8.05 29.29
CA PRO A 29 -8.40 6.96 30.24
C PRO A 29 -7.44 7.35 31.38
N ASP A 30 -7.74 6.91 32.61
CA ASP A 30 -6.88 7.14 33.79
C ASP A 30 -5.65 6.21 33.79
N ARG A 31 -5.78 5.00 33.22
CA ARG A 31 -4.71 4.02 33.04
C ARG A 31 -4.61 3.62 31.59
N LEU A 32 -3.40 3.62 31.06
CA LEU A 32 -3.08 2.97 29.81
C LEU A 32 -1.64 2.43 29.85
N VAL A 33 -1.48 1.12 29.68
CA VAL A 33 -0.17 0.46 29.61
C VAL A 33 0.14 0.12 28.15
N GLN A 34 1.38 0.39 27.70
CA GLN A 34 1.79 0.24 26.29
C GLN A 34 1.62 -1.20 25.78
N PHE A 35 1.26 -1.33 24.50
CA PHE A 35 1.19 -2.57 23.71
C PHE A 35 -0.05 -3.47 23.85
N GLU A 36 -1.15 -3.01 24.45
CA GLU A 36 -2.38 -3.81 24.46
C GLU A 36 -3.36 -3.40 23.36
N HIS A 37 -3.74 -4.39 22.56
CA HIS A 37 -4.58 -4.21 21.37
C HIS A 37 -6.05 -3.86 21.70
N TRP A 38 -6.45 -3.96 22.97
CA TRP A 38 -7.80 -3.66 23.46
C TRP A 38 -8.11 -2.16 23.58
N ALA A 39 -7.11 -1.30 23.73
CA ALA A 39 -7.27 0.13 24.05
C ALA A 39 -8.22 0.91 23.12
N GLY A 40 -8.34 0.51 21.85
CA GLY A 40 -9.27 1.11 20.90
C GLY A 40 -10.76 0.89 21.23
N HIS A 41 -11.09 0.06 22.22
CA HIS A 41 -12.47 -0.17 22.68
C HIS A 41 -12.86 0.67 23.90
N ILE A 42 -11.94 1.46 24.50
CA ILE A 42 -12.21 2.28 25.69
C ILE A 42 -13.43 3.21 25.53
N PRO A 43 -13.63 3.93 24.40
CA PRO A 43 -14.83 4.75 24.22
C PRO A 43 -16.14 3.94 24.27
N PHE A 44 -16.11 2.69 23.78
CA PHE A 44 -17.23 1.77 23.87
C PHE A 44 -17.46 1.29 25.30
N ALA A 45 -16.39 0.96 26.04
CA ALA A 45 -16.47 0.61 27.45
C ALA A 45 -17.12 1.71 28.31
N PHE A 46 -16.72 2.97 28.10
CA PHE A 46 -17.30 4.11 28.79
C PHE A 46 -18.79 4.30 28.49
N TRP A 47 -19.16 4.19 27.21
CA TRP A 47 -20.57 4.23 26.82
C TRP A 47 -21.36 3.07 27.42
N LEU A 48 -20.84 1.84 27.35
CA LEU A 48 -21.52 0.64 27.80
C LEU A 48 -21.79 0.70 29.30
N ILE A 49 -20.80 1.04 30.13
CA ILE A 49 -20.99 1.19 31.57
C ILE A 49 -22.05 2.26 31.88
N ARG A 50 -21.98 3.42 31.19
CA ARG A 50 -22.96 4.50 31.37
C ARG A 50 -24.37 4.09 30.96
N ALA A 51 -24.51 3.36 29.86
CA ALA A 51 -25.79 2.95 29.29
C ALA A 51 -26.41 1.76 30.03
N LEU A 52 -25.58 0.81 30.44
CA LEU A 52 -25.97 -0.42 31.12
C LEU A 52 -26.30 -0.19 32.59
N GLN A 53 -25.58 0.72 33.26
CA GLN A 53 -25.67 0.95 34.72
C GLN A 53 -25.60 -0.39 35.50
N PRO A 54 -24.49 -1.15 35.36
CA PRO A 54 -24.39 -2.48 35.94
C PRO A 54 -24.30 -2.39 37.47
N ARG A 55 -24.86 -3.37 38.18
CA ARG A 55 -24.66 -3.57 39.63
C ARG A 55 -23.38 -4.35 39.90
N THR A 56 -23.02 -5.26 39.01
CA THR A 56 -21.82 -6.10 39.13
C THR A 56 -21.13 -6.20 37.77
N VAL A 57 -19.84 -5.87 37.73
CA VAL A 57 -18.94 -6.03 36.58
C VAL A 57 -17.88 -7.07 36.93
N VAL A 58 -17.66 -8.03 36.03
CA VAL A 58 -16.63 -9.06 36.19
C VAL A 58 -15.77 -9.10 34.93
N GLU A 59 -14.45 -9.14 35.11
CA GLU A 59 -13.48 -9.39 34.03
C GLU A 59 -12.66 -10.63 34.34
N LEU A 60 -12.57 -11.54 33.37
CA LEU A 60 -11.73 -12.73 33.39
C LEU A 60 -10.52 -12.48 32.48
N GLY A 61 -9.31 -12.53 33.04
CA GLY A 61 -8.07 -12.23 32.31
C GLY A 61 -7.72 -10.75 32.32
N VAL A 62 -7.59 -10.17 33.52
CA VAL A 62 -7.34 -8.71 33.68
C VAL A 62 -5.96 -8.29 33.19
N HIS A 63 -4.95 -9.16 33.31
CA HIS A 63 -3.58 -8.88 32.93
C HIS A 63 -3.10 -7.49 33.45
N ARG A 64 -2.67 -6.57 32.57
CA ARG A 64 -2.18 -5.22 32.94
C ARG A 64 -3.31 -4.22 33.23
N GLY A 65 -4.56 -4.58 32.93
CA GLY A 65 -5.78 -3.91 33.41
C GLY A 65 -6.29 -2.74 32.56
N ASN A 66 -5.98 -2.64 31.26
CA ASN A 66 -6.49 -1.54 30.43
C ASN A 66 -8.02 -1.57 30.29
N SER A 67 -8.60 -2.73 30.01
CA SER A 67 -10.05 -2.98 29.99
C SER A 67 -10.67 -2.78 31.35
N TYR A 68 -10.16 -3.49 32.36
CA TYR A 68 -10.69 -3.45 33.71
C TYR A 68 -10.70 -2.04 34.31
N CYS A 69 -9.59 -1.30 34.20
CA CYS A 69 -9.51 0.06 34.72
C CYS A 69 -10.41 1.03 33.94
N ALA A 70 -10.63 0.83 32.63
CA ALA A 70 -11.61 1.63 31.89
C ALA A 70 -13.03 1.40 32.42
N PHE A 71 -13.41 0.18 32.77
CA PHE A 71 -14.69 -0.09 33.43
C PHE A 71 -14.79 0.60 34.81
N CYS A 72 -13.77 0.45 35.66
CA CYS A 72 -13.73 1.08 36.98
C CYS A 72 -13.78 2.62 36.90
N GLN A 73 -13.05 3.22 35.96
CA GLN A 73 -13.06 4.65 35.72
C GLN A 73 -14.45 5.14 35.31
N ALA A 74 -15.14 4.43 34.42
CA ALA A 74 -16.49 4.78 34.01
C ALA A 74 -17.48 4.68 35.19
N ILE A 75 -17.38 3.64 36.03
CA ILE A 75 -18.20 3.49 37.24
C ILE A 75 -18.02 4.71 38.16
N SER A 76 -16.77 5.08 38.44
CA SER A 76 -16.43 6.22 39.30
C SER A 76 -16.90 7.55 38.69
N THR A 77 -16.61 7.77 37.40
CA THR A 77 -16.91 9.02 36.69
C THR A 77 -18.42 9.28 36.58
N PHE A 78 -19.19 8.24 36.30
CA PHE A 78 -20.66 8.35 36.18
C PHE A 78 -21.39 8.10 37.51
N ARG A 79 -20.65 7.86 38.61
CA ARG A 79 -21.17 7.60 39.96
C ARG A 79 -22.21 6.49 39.98
N ILE A 80 -21.87 5.37 39.35
CA ILE A 80 -22.71 4.18 39.28
C ILE A 80 -22.51 3.39 40.57
N ASP A 81 -23.61 3.01 41.21
CA ASP A 81 -23.58 2.13 42.37
C ASP A 81 -23.37 0.68 41.90
N ALA A 82 -22.09 0.34 41.65
CA ALA A 82 -21.66 -0.93 41.08
C ALA A 82 -20.51 -1.53 41.90
N ARG A 83 -20.42 -2.85 41.92
CA ARG A 83 -19.24 -3.59 42.36
C ARG A 83 -18.47 -4.13 41.15
N ALA A 84 -17.16 -4.02 41.16
CA ALA A 84 -16.30 -4.54 40.09
C ALA A 84 -15.35 -5.62 40.63
N PHE A 85 -15.13 -6.66 39.83
CA PHE A 85 -14.22 -7.75 40.18
C PHE A 85 -13.32 -8.09 39.00
N GLY A 86 -12.01 -8.01 39.20
CA GLY A 86 -11.02 -8.38 38.21
C GLY A 86 -10.35 -9.68 38.63
N ILE A 87 -10.43 -10.71 37.81
CA ILE A 87 -9.97 -12.06 38.14
C ILE A 87 -8.86 -12.46 37.18
N ASP A 88 -7.73 -12.86 37.74
CA ASP A 88 -6.60 -13.40 37.01
C ASP A 88 -5.73 -14.22 37.98
N THR A 89 -4.87 -15.08 37.44
CA THR A 89 -3.83 -15.75 38.22
C THR A 89 -2.55 -14.93 38.31
N TRP A 90 -2.31 -14.00 37.35
CA TRP A 90 -1.07 -13.22 37.21
C TRP A 90 0.23 -14.05 37.16
N GLY A 91 0.13 -15.36 36.95
CA GLY A 91 1.27 -16.30 36.89
C GLY A 91 1.87 -16.51 35.51
N GLY A 92 1.40 -15.79 34.48
CA GLY A 92 1.74 -15.98 33.07
C GLY A 92 0.96 -17.13 32.41
N ASP A 93 0.68 -16.99 31.12
CA ASP A 93 0.01 -18.02 30.31
C ASP A 93 0.95 -18.67 29.27
N VAL A 94 0.46 -19.70 28.58
CA VAL A 94 1.21 -20.51 27.60
C VAL A 94 1.65 -19.70 26.36
N HIS A 95 1.09 -18.51 26.15
CA HIS A 95 1.36 -17.65 25.00
C HIS A 95 2.28 -16.46 25.31
N MET A 96 2.34 -16.01 26.57
CA MET A 96 3.03 -14.77 26.95
C MET A 96 4.17 -14.96 27.97
N GLY A 97 4.28 -16.13 28.61
CA GLY A 97 5.34 -16.42 29.59
C GLY A 97 5.15 -15.69 30.93
N PRO A 98 5.90 -16.07 31.99
CA PRO A 98 5.79 -15.42 33.31
C PRO A 98 6.47 -14.04 33.32
N GLU A 99 5.75 -13.01 33.76
CA GLU A 99 6.28 -11.67 34.02
C GLU A 99 6.09 -11.30 35.51
N ASP A 100 7.20 -11.21 36.24
CA ASP A 100 7.18 -10.86 37.67
C ASP A 100 6.74 -9.40 37.90
N GLY A 101 5.82 -9.17 38.85
CA GLY A 101 5.47 -7.83 39.36
C GLY A 101 4.22 -7.16 38.76
N LEU A 102 3.52 -7.81 37.82
CA LEU A 102 2.37 -7.24 37.09
C LEU A 102 1.20 -6.82 38.01
N LEU A 103 0.83 -7.68 38.96
CA LEU A 103 -0.24 -7.40 39.93
C LEU A 103 0.12 -6.25 40.88
N ALA A 104 1.40 -6.12 41.26
CA ALA A 104 1.86 -5.05 42.14
C ALA A 104 1.78 -3.66 41.46
N ASP A 105 2.16 -3.59 40.18
CA ASP A 105 1.98 -2.37 39.38
C ASP A 105 0.49 -2.01 39.23
N LEU A 106 -0.35 -2.99 38.88
CA LEU A 106 -1.78 -2.77 38.74
C LEU A 106 -2.41 -2.26 40.06
N ARG A 107 -2.08 -2.86 41.20
CA ARG A 107 -2.55 -2.41 42.53
C ARG A 107 -2.14 -0.98 42.85
N THR A 108 -0.94 -0.56 42.45
CA THR A 108 -0.45 0.83 42.64
C THR A 108 -1.36 1.85 41.95
N HIS A 109 -1.91 1.51 40.79
CA HIS A 109 -2.89 2.36 40.11
C HIS A 109 -4.31 2.18 40.67
N HIS A 110 -4.74 0.92 40.82
CA HIS A 110 -6.11 0.51 41.10
C HIS A 110 -6.56 0.86 42.52
N ASP A 111 -5.80 0.46 43.55
CA ASP A 111 -6.27 0.51 44.94
C ASP A 111 -6.56 1.93 45.42
N PRO A 112 -5.72 2.95 45.13
CA PRO A 112 -5.99 4.33 45.55
C PRO A 112 -7.27 4.93 44.93
N ARG A 113 -7.74 4.38 43.80
CA ARG A 113 -8.82 4.97 43.00
C ARG A 113 -10.13 4.19 43.10
N TYR A 114 -10.05 2.86 43.16
CA TYR A 114 -11.20 2.00 42.91
C TYR A 114 -11.47 0.99 44.04
N ALA A 115 -10.59 0.84 45.04
CA ALA A 115 -10.76 -0.15 46.12
C ALA A 115 -12.06 0.00 46.94
N ALA A 116 -12.70 1.17 46.90
CA ALA A 116 -13.98 1.41 47.56
C ALA A 116 -15.14 0.55 46.99
N PHE A 117 -15.04 0.12 45.74
CA PHE A 117 -16.09 -0.65 45.06
C PHE A 117 -15.56 -1.78 44.15
N SER A 118 -14.25 -1.85 43.95
CA SER A 118 -13.58 -2.79 43.06
C SER A 118 -12.65 -3.73 43.82
N THR A 119 -12.53 -4.99 43.41
CA THR A 119 -11.67 -5.99 44.04
C THR A 119 -10.91 -6.81 43.00
N LEU A 120 -9.59 -6.93 43.16
CA LEU A 120 -8.73 -7.82 42.34
C LEU A 120 -8.60 -9.18 43.04
N LEU A 121 -8.97 -10.26 42.36
CA LEU A 121 -9.01 -11.62 42.87
C LEU A 121 -7.95 -12.49 42.18
N GLU A 122 -6.89 -12.81 42.91
CA GLU A 122 -5.79 -13.66 42.44
C GLU A 122 -6.17 -15.14 42.59
N MET A 123 -6.84 -15.68 41.56
CA MET A 123 -7.33 -17.06 41.50
C MET A 123 -7.76 -17.43 40.08
N THR A 124 -8.02 -18.71 39.84
CA THR A 124 -8.58 -19.17 38.55
C THR A 124 -10.06 -18.73 38.39
N PHE A 125 -10.54 -18.68 37.15
CA PHE A 125 -11.91 -18.27 36.85
C PHE A 125 -12.95 -19.22 37.47
N ASP A 126 -12.67 -20.52 37.48
CA ASP A 126 -13.52 -21.55 38.11
C ASP A 126 -13.61 -21.36 39.63
N GLN A 127 -12.50 -21.07 40.30
CA GLN A 127 -12.51 -20.80 41.75
C GLN A 127 -13.25 -19.52 42.10
N ALA A 128 -13.19 -18.52 41.22
CA ALA A 128 -13.91 -17.27 41.43
C ALA A 128 -15.41 -17.43 41.24
N ARG A 129 -15.87 -18.35 40.38
CA ARG A 129 -17.29 -18.57 40.07
C ARG A 129 -18.16 -18.80 41.31
N ASP A 130 -17.67 -19.54 42.31
CA ASP A 130 -18.38 -19.84 43.56
C ASP A 130 -18.64 -18.60 44.43
N ARG A 131 -17.98 -17.48 44.15
CA ARG A 131 -18.13 -16.22 44.90
C ARG A 131 -19.28 -15.34 44.38
N PHE A 132 -19.91 -15.72 43.27
CA PHE A 132 -20.97 -14.97 42.63
C PHE A 132 -22.28 -15.76 42.66
N ALA A 133 -23.34 -15.14 43.18
CA ALA A 133 -24.66 -15.75 43.15
C ALA A 133 -25.19 -15.83 41.72
N ASP A 134 -26.06 -16.80 41.44
CA ASP A 134 -26.72 -16.91 40.14
C ASP A 134 -27.53 -15.63 39.84
N GLY A 135 -27.49 -15.20 38.58
CA GLY A 135 -28.14 -13.97 38.13
C GLY A 135 -27.61 -12.66 38.72
N SER A 136 -26.41 -12.64 39.30
CA SER A 136 -25.84 -11.46 39.97
C SER A 136 -24.92 -10.58 39.11
N VAL A 137 -24.44 -11.09 37.96
CA VAL A 137 -23.47 -10.41 37.09
C VAL A 137 -24.17 -9.70 35.93
N ASP A 138 -24.02 -8.38 35.84
CA ASP A 138 -24.65 -7.56 34.81
C ASP A 138 -23.72 -7.29 33.60
N LEU A 139 -22.39 -7.33 33.78
CA LEU A 139 -21.41 -7.25 32.71
C LEU A 139 -20.30 -8.27 32.96
N LEU A 140 -20.06 -9.15 31.98
CA LEU A 140 -18.94 -10.08 31.97
C LEU A 140 -18.03 -9.77 30.78
N HIS A 141 -16.74 -9.60 31.01
CA HIS A 141 -15.72 -9.51 29.97
C HIS A 141 -14.81 -10.74 30.05
N ILE A 142 -14.68 -11.46 28.93
CA ILE A 142 -13.84 -12.65 28.81
C ILE A 142 -12.67 -12.29 27.90
N ASP A 143 -11.49 -12.20 28.51
CA ASP A 143 -10.20 -11.86 27.90
C ASP A 143 -9.09 -12.77 28.46
N GLY A 144 -9.43 -14.06 28.60
CA GLY A 144 -8.56 -15.11 29.14
C GLY A 144 -7.86 -15.93 28.05
N MET A 145 -7.58 -17.21 28.33
CA MET A 145 -6.87 -18.09 27.39
C MET A 145 -7.65 -18.26 26.08
N HIS A 146 -6.96 -18.12 24.95
CA HIS A 146 -7.60 -17.83 23.67
C HIS A 146 -7.96 -19.07 22.82
N THR A 147 -7.98 -20.28 23.37
CA THR A 147 -8.41 -21.49 22.64
C THR A 147 -9.94 -21.57 22.53
N TYR A 148 -10.47 -22.43 21.67
CA TYR A 148 -11.93 -22.60 21.52
C TYR A 148 -12.54 -23.25 22.76
N GLU A 149 -11.85 -24.24 23.31
CA GLU A 149 -12.28 -25.00 24.47
C GLU A 149 -12.31 -24.14 25.74
N ASP A 150 -11.29 -23.30 25.96
CA ASP A 150 -11.16 -22.47 27.16
C ASP A 150 -12.22 -21.36 27.20
N VAL A 151 -12.37 -20.58 26.12
CA VAL A 151 -13.37 -19.51 26.04
C VAL A 151 -14.80 -20.05 26.15
N ARG A 152 -15.04 -21.25 25.61
CA ARG A 152 -16.32 -21.94 25.72
C ARG A 152 -16.59 -22.37 27.16
N HIS A 153 -15.60 -22.99 27.81
CA HIS A 153 -15.69 -23.41 29.20
C HIS A 153 -15.95 -22.23 30.13
N ASP A 154 -15.22 -21.12 29.95
CA ASP A 154 -15.40 -19.90 30.72
C ASP A 154 -16.81 -19.33 30.55
N PHE A 155 -17.30 -19.22 29.32
CA PHE A 155 -18.66 -18.75 29.08
C PHE A 155 -19.73 -19.66 29.68
N GLU A 156 -19.63 -20.98 29.47
CA GLU A 156 -20.62 -21.94 29.96
C GLU A 156 -20.64 -22.00 31.50
N THR A 157 -19.48 -21.92 32.15
CA THR A 157 -19.33 -21.90 33.61
C THR A 157 -19.92 -20.64 34.24
N TRP A 158 -19.73 -19.49 33.59
CA TRP A 158 -20.22 -18.21 34.08
C TRP A 158 -21.66 -17.89 33.67
N LEU A 159 -22.22 -18.60 32.68
CA LEU A 159 -23.58 -18.40 32.18
C LEU A 159 -24.66 -18.36 33.29
N PRO A 160 -24.66 -19.21 34.34
CA PRO A 160 -25.66 -19.12 35.40
C PRO A 160 -25.51 -17.89 36.31
N ALA A 161 -24.32 -17.28 36.39
CA ALA A 161 -24.10 -16.04 37.15
C ALA A 161 -24.69 -14.81 36.46
N LEU A 162 -24.97 -14.90 35.15
CA LEU A 162 -25.43 -13.77 34.34
C LEU A 162 -26.88 -13.39 34.65
N SER A 163 -27.10 -12.11 34.92
CA SER A 163 -28.41 -11.55 35.29
C SER A 163 -29.37 -11.43 34.09
N ASP A 164 -30.61 -11.04 34.37
CA ASP A 164 -31.61 -10.72 33.33
C ASP A 164 -31.25 -9.46 32.51
N ARG A 165 -30.21 -8.71 32.91
CA ARG A 165 -29.69 -7.51 32.24
C ARG A 165 -28.29 -7.70 31.68
N SER A 166 -27.77 -8.93 31.67
CA SER A 166 -26.38 -9.23 31.36
C SER A 166 -25.98 -8.92 29.91
N VAL A 167 -24.78 -8.33 29.78
CA VAL A 167 -24.03 -8.21 28.52
C VAL A 167 -22.69 -8.95 28.69
N VAL A 168 -22.30 -9.74 27.70
CA VAL A 168 -21.01 -10.45 27.68
C VAL A 168 -20.13 -9.90 26.57
N LEU A 169 -18.87 -9.66 26.87
CA LEU A 169 -17.86 -9.18 25.94
C LEU A 169 -16.82 -10.27 25.68
N PHE A 170 -16.48 -10.49 24.42
CA PHE A 170 -15.41 -11.40 23.98
C PHE A 170 -14.37 -10.60 23.19
N HIS A 171 -13.13 -10.59 23.63
CA HIS A 171 -12.05 -9.98 22.88
C HIS A 171 -11.47 -10.94 21.83
N ASP A 172 -10.63 -10.44 20.91
CA ASP A 172 -9.94 -11.22 19.87
C ASP A 172 -10.82 -12.04 18.90
N ILE A 173 -12.09 -11.65 18.69
CA ILE A 173 -13.02 -12.35 17.79
C ILE A 173 -12.63 -12.29 16.30
N GLU A 174 -11.65 -11.46 15.90
CA GLU A 174 -11.14 -11.40 14.51
C GLU A 174 -9.77 -12.09 14.33
N VAL A 175 -9.17 -12.63 15.40
CA VAL A 175 -7.84 -13.26 15.36
C VAL A 175 -7.96 -14.70 14.82
N ARG A 176 -7.48 -14.94 13.59
CA ARG A 176 -7.57 -16.24 12.88
C ARG A 176 -6.19 -16.87 12.63
N ARG A 177 -5.44 -17.19 13.70
CA ARG A 177 -4.10 -17.82 13.62
C ARG A 177 -3.90 -18.89 14.71
N ASP A 178 -2.93 -19.77 14.53
CA ASP A 178 -2.49 -20.74 15.56
C ASP A 178 -3.64 -21.56 16.19
N LEU A 179 -3.63 -21.72 17.52
CA LEU A 179 -4.68 -22.35 18.34
C LEU A 179 -5.76 -21.35 18.79
N PHE A 180 -5.78 -20.09 18.29
CA PHE A 180 -6.81 -19.12 18.66
C PHE A 180 -8.19 -19.58 18.16
N GLY A 181 -9.10 -19.81 19.11
CA GLY A 181 -10.43 -20.36 18.88
C GLY A 181 -11.58 -19.43 19.25
N VAL A 182 -11.30 -18.22 19.78
CA VAL A 182 -12.33 -17.26 20.20
C VAL A 182 -13.28 -16.89 19.05
N TRP A 183 -12.75 -16.67 17.83
CA TRP A 183 -13.57 -16.41 16.65
C TRP A 183 -14.53 -17.56 16.31
N ARG A 184 -14.12 -18.83 16.51
CA ARG A 184 -14.96 -20.01 16.25
C ARG A 184 -16.11 -20.09 17.25
N PHE A 185 -15.80 -19.87 18.53
CA PHE A 185 -16.81 -19.84 19.58
C PHE A 185 -17.76 -18.65 19.41
N TRP A 186 -17.24 -17.50 18.98
CA TRP A 186 -18.04 -16.32 18.66
C TRP A 186 -19.06 -16.60 17.53
N GLU A 187 -18.63 -17.22 16.43
CA GLU A 187 -19.53 -17.63 15.34
C GLU A 187 -20.64 -18.57 15.83
N GLU A 188 -20.34 -19.47 16.76
CA GLU A 188 -21.34 -20.35 17.37
C GLU A 188 -22.30 -19.60 18.30
N VAL A 189 -21.77 -18.89 19.30
CA VAL A 189 -22.55 -18.27 20.36
C VAL A 189 -23.38 -17.08 19.88
N SER A 190 -22.90 -16.34 18.87
CA SER A 190 -23.63 -15.20 18.27
C SER A 190 -24.89 -15.61 17.52
N THR A 191 -25.04 -16.88 17.15
CA THR A 191 -26.31 -17.40 16.61
C THR A 191 -27.36 -17.68 17.68
N ARG A 192 -26.93 -17.83 18.95
CA ARG A 192 -27.78 -18.23 20.08
C ARG A 192 -28.35 -17.04 20.84
N PHE A 193 -27.72 -15.88 20.76
CA PHE A 193 -28.13 -14.66 21.46
C PHE A 193 -28.03 -13.43 20.54
N PRO A 194 -28.77 -12.35 20.78
CA PRO A 194 -28.57 -11.10 20.05
C PRO A 194 -27.12 -10.61 20.24
N ALA A 195 -26.48 -10.28 19.12
CA ALA A 195 -25.04 -10.01 19.08
C ALA A 195 -24.70 -8.77 18.24
N PHE A 196 -23.63 -8.09 18.63
CA PHE A 196 -22.99 -7.02 17.85
C PHE A 196 -21.48 -7.23 17.87
N ALA A 197 -20.79 -6.90 16.78
CA ALA A 197 -19.35 -7.10 16.66
C ALA A 197 -18.65 -5.85 16.13
N PHE A 198 -17.59 -5.45 16.84
CA PHE A 198 -16.58 -4.51 16.35
C PHE A 198 -15.46 -5.29 15.65
N ARG A 199 -14.87 -4.67 14.61
CA ARG A 199 -13.82 -5.29 13.78
C ARG A 199 -12.44 -4.64 13.93
N HIS A 200 -12.34 -3.52 14.64
CA HIS A 200 -11.06 -2.87 14.97
C HIS A 200 -10.48 -3.46 16.26
N SER A 201 -9.20 -3.19 16.55
CA SER A 201 -8.58 -3.58 17.83
C SER A 201 -8.71 -5.09 18.12
N HIS A 202 -8.37 -5.91 17.11
CA HIS A 202 -8.52 -7.38 17.07
C HIS A 202 -9.93 -7.95 17.23
N GLY A 203 -10.93 -7.06 17.20
CA GLY A 203 -12.33 -7.37 17.28
C GLY A 203 -12.84 -7.41 18.73
N LEU A 204 -14.12 -7.06 18.89
CA LEU A 204 -14.83 -7.19 20.17
C LEU A 204 -16.24 -7.67 19.89
N GLY A 205 -16.55 -8.88 20.36
CA GLY A 205 -17.89 -9.45 20.35
C GLY A 205 -18.68 -8.95 21.55
N VAL A 206 -19.90 -8.49 21.32
CA VAL A 206 -20.83 -7.99 22.34
C VAL A 206 -22.10 -8.84 22.26
N LEU A 207 -22.41 -9.55 23.33
CA LEU A 207 -23.51 -10.51 23.39
C LEU A 207 -24.55 -10.07 24.42
N ALA A 208 -25.83 -10.06 24.05
CA ALA A 208 -26.94 -9.80 24.95
C ALA A 208 -27.50 -11.12 25.51
N THR A 209 -27.04 -11.52 26.70
CA THR A 209 -27.55 -12.72 27.38
C THR A 209 -28.80 -12.40 28.23
N GLY A 210 -28.91 -11.16 28.71
CA GLY A 210 -30.07 -10.67 29.45
C GLY A 210 -31.25 -10.29 28.55
N ARG A 211 -32.48 -10.51 29.03
CA ARG A 211 -33.72 -10.20 28.30
C ARG A 211 -34.27 -8.79 28.61
N ASN A 212 -33.72 -8.11 29.60
CA ASN A 212 -34.23 -6.84 30.15
C ASN A 212 -33.19 -5.71 30.06
N LEU A 213 -32.59 -5.53 28.88
CA LEU A 213 -31.56 -4.53 28.67
C LEU A 213 -32.10 -3.09 28.73
N PRO A 214 -31.33 -2.11 29.25
CA PRO A 214 -31.70 -0.70 29.18
C PRO A 214 -31.92 -0.26 27.72
N PRO A 215 -32.87 0.67 27.44
CA PRO A 215 -33.26 0.99 26.06
C PRO A 215 -32.12 1.39 25.11
N ALA A 216 -31.07 2.05 25.62
CA ALA A 216 -29.92 2.43 24.80
C ALA A 216 -29.02 1.23 24.43
N VAL A 217 -28.93 0.24 25.33
CA VAL A 217 -28.18 -1.00 25.11
C VAL A 217 -29.00 -1.96 24.24
N ALA A 218 -30.31 -2.10 24.50
CA ALA A 218 -31.23 -2.86 23.65
C ALA A 218 -31.19 -2.37 22.20
N ALA A 219 -31.18 -1.05 21.98
CA ALA A 219 -31.12 -0.44 20.65
C ALA A 219 -29.86 -0.83 19.84
N LEU A 220 -28.75 -1.19 20.50
CA LEU A 220 -27.56 -1.70 19.81
C LEU A 220 -27.84 -3.05 19.11
N PHE A 221 -28.61 -3.92 19.77
CA PHE A 221 -28.93 -5.26 19.30
C PHE A 221 -30.17 -5.29 18.40
N ASP A 222 -31.22 -4.55 18.77
CA ASP A 222 -32.48 -4.45 18.01
C ASP A 222 -32.25 -4.00 16.56
N HIS A 223 -31.20 -3.18 16.36
CA HIS A 223 -30.83 -2.62 15.06
C HIS A 223 -29.48 -3.15 14.55
N ALA A 224 -28.91 -4.19 15.16
CA ALA A 224 -27.60 -4.74 14.76
C ALA A 224 -27.58 -5.27 13.32
N GLN A 225 -28.74 -5.68 12.79
CA GLN A 225 -28.90 -6.17 11.42
C GLN A 225 -29.26 -5.05 10.42
N GLU A 226 -29.56 -3.84 10.89
CA GLU A 226 -29.76 -2.67 10.04
C GLU A 226 -28.39 -2.16 9.60
N MET A 227 -27.89 -2.62 8.45
CA MET A 227 -26.55 -2.32 7.94
C MET A 227 -26.15 -0.83 8.05
N PRO A 228 -26.99 0.15 7.68
CA PRO A 228 -26.65 1.57 7.85
C PRO A 228 -26.40 1.97 9.31
N PHE A 229 -27.21 1.48 10.25
CA PHE A 229 -27.05 1.75 11.68
C PHE A 229 -25.81 1.06 12.24
N ALA A 230 -25.63 -0.24 11.96
CA ALA A 230 -24.50 -1.01 12.48
C ALA A 230 -23.15 -0.43 12.01
N ASP A 231 -23.06 -0.02 10.74
CA ASP A 231 -21.86 0.60 10.20
C ASP A 231 -21.61 2.01 10.74
N GLN A 232 -22.66 2.77 11.08
CA GLN A 232 -22.50 4.04 11.79
C GLN A 232 -21.91 3.83 13.19
N VAL A 233 -22.47 2.88 13.95
CA VAL A 233 -21.99 2.55 15.31
C VAL A 233 -20.53 2.11 15.28
N ARG A 234 -20.17 1.19 14.38
CA ARG A 234 -18.76 0.74 14.21
C ARG A 234 -17.84 1.91 13.88
N ARG A 235 -18.23 2.78 12.94
CA ARG A 235 -17.42 3.96 12.57
C ARG A 235 -17.20 4.90 13.73
N ILE A 236 -18.24 5.26 14.49
CA ILE A 236 -18.12 6.21 15.61
C ILE A 236 -17.13 5.69 16.66
N PHE A 237 -17.32 4.47 17.13
CA PHE A 237 -16.46 3.90 18.18
C PHE A 237 -15.03 3.62 17.67
N ALA A 238 -14.86 3.16 16.42
CA ALA A 238 -13.54 2.95 15.84
C ALA A 238 -12.77 4.26 15.62
N SER A 239 -13.43 5.34 15.20
CA SER A 239 -12.81 6.66 15.05
C SER A 239 -12.42 7.25 16.41
N CYS A 240 -13.29 7.16 17.42
CA CYS A 240 -12.97 7.56 18.79
C CYS A 240 -11.78 6.77 19.36
N GLY A 241 -11.78 5.44 19.22
CA GLY A 241 -10.71 4.59 19.71
C GLY A 241 -9.37 4.83 19.00
N ARG A 242 -9.40 5.03 17.68
CA ARG A 242 -8.21 5.34 16.88
C ARG A 242 -7.60 6.68 17.29
N ALA A 243 -8.41 7.73 17.40
CA ALA A 243 -7.93 9.04 17.80
C ALA A 243 -7.34 9.03 19.22
N LEU A 244 -8.01 8.34 20.16
CA LEU A 244 -7.49 8.14 21.51
C LEU A 244 -6.12 7.46 21.51
N THR A 245 -6.01 6.33 20.80
CA THR A 245 -4.76 5.55 20.72
C THR A 245 -3.61 6.36 20.11
N LEU A 246 -3.89 7.13 19.04
CA LEU A 246 -2.89 7.96 18.37
C LEU A 246 -2.47 9.20 19.17
N GLN A 247 -3.41 9.85 19.86
CA GLN A 247 -3.09 10.96 20.77
C GLN A 247 -2.17 10.49 21.91
N LEU A 248 -2.48 9.33 22.48
CA LEU A 248 -1.70 8.76 23.58
C LEU A 248 -0.33 8.24 23.12
N GLN A 249 -0.25 7.67 21.91
CA GLN A 249 1.03 7.34 21.29
C GLN A 249 1.91 8.59 21.09
N SER A 250 1.32 9.71 20.68
CA SER A 250 2.02 11.00 20.52
C SER A 250 2.49 11.56 21.87
N GLU A 251 1.68 11.45 22.93
CA GLU A 251 2.06 11.90 24.29
C GLU A 251 3.16 11.04 24.91
N ALA A 252 3.09 9.72 24.75
CA ALA A 252 4.15 8.81 25.20
C ALA A 252 5.49 9.12 24.52
N LEU A 253 5.46 9.31 23.20
CA LEU A 253 6.65 9.71 22.44
C LEU A 253 7.19 11.09 22.84
N ARG A 254 6.33 12.03 23.24
CA ARG A 254 6.76 13.33 23.82
C ARG A 254 7.48 13.16 25.15
N GLN A 255 6.95 12.30 26.03
CA GLN A 255 7.56 12.05 27.34
C GLN A 255 8.89 11.33 27.19
N GLU A 256 8.97 10.34 26.29
CA GLU A 256 10.20 9.64 25.94
C GLU A 256 11.25 10.59 25.33
N LEU A 257 10.82 11.49 24.45
CA LEU A 257 11.68 12.55 23.91
C LEU A 257 12.17 13.52 25.00
N ALA A 258 11.29 13.93 25.93
CA ALA A 258 11.66 14.80 27.04
C ALA A 258 12.66 14.12 27.99
N ALA A 259 12.44 12.84 28.32
CA ALA A 259 13.37 12.03 29.11
C ALA A 259 14.71 11.85 28.39
N SER A 260 14.68 11.60 27.07
CA SER A 260 15.88 11.47 26.24
C SER A 260 16.66 12.79 26.15
N ARG A 261 15.99 13.93 26.06
CA ARG A 261 16.61 15.27 26.11
C ARG A 261 17.18 15.60 27.49
N ALA A 262 16.48 15.24 28.57
CA ALA A 262 16.98 15.43 29.93
C ALA A 262 18.23 14.58 30.20
N ALA A 263 18.27 13.35 29.68
CA ALA A 263 19.43 12.47 29.75
C ALA A 263 20.62 12.94 28.88
N ALA A 264 20.37 13.75 27.84
CA ALA A 264 21.40 14.27 26.94
C ALA A 264 22.20 15.47 27.52
N GLY A 265 21.74 16.09 28.61
CA GLY A 265 22.39 17.27 29.23
C GLY A 265 22.34 18.55 28.37
N PRO A 266 22.73 19.73 28.93
CA PRO A 266 22.82 20.96 28.16
C PRO A 266 23.98 20.90 27.16
N GLN A 267 23.73 21.24 25.89
CA GLN A 267 24.78 21.25 24.87
C GLN A 267 25.84 22.33 25.17
N PRO A 268 27.14 22.05 24.98
CA PRO A 268 28.18 23.07 25.10
C PRO A 268 28.03 24.06 23.95
N HIS A 269 27.91 25.36 24.29
CA HIS A 269 27.97 26.43 23.30
C HIS A 269 29.34 26.41 22.60
N GLU A 270 29.33 26.30 21.27
CA GLU A 270 30.52 26.39 20.42
C GLU A 270 31.23 27.72 20.68
N THR A 271 32.45 27.65 21.22
CA THR A 271 33.35 28.79 21.31
C THR A 271 34.16 28.85 20.01
N GLU A 272 34.07 29.98 19.31
CA GLU A 272 34.78 30.27 18.05
C GLU A 272 36.28 29.93 18.14
N ALA A 273 36.74 29.01 17.27
CA ALA A 273 38.15 28.74 17.07
C ALA A 273 38.71 29.58 15.91
N ALA A 274 39.80 30.29 16.21
CA ALA A 274 40.49 31.27 15.38
C ALA A 274 40.99 30.74 14.03
N ALA A 275 40.86 31.60 13.00
CA ALA A 275 41.37 31.39 11.65
C ALA A 275 42.90 31.59 11.55
N PRO A 276 43.60 30.86 10.65
CA PRO A 276 45.04 31.05 10.43
C PRO A 276 45.31 32.26 9.52
N SER A 277 46.39 32.97 9.85
CA SER A 277 46.84 34.21 9.23
C SER A 277 47.50 33.95 7.87
N THR A 278 47.18 34.78 6.88
CA THR A 278 47.98 34.97 5.65
C THR A 278 48.31 36.45 5.44
N PRO A 279 49.45 36.77 4.81
CA PRO A 279 50.16 38.03 5.04
C PRO A 279 49.67 39.20 4.18
N ASP A 280 49.93 40.37 4.76
CA ASP A 280 49.58 41.72 4.36
C ASP A 280 50.21 42.19 3.04
N LEU A 281 49.38 42.76 2.16
CA LEU A 281 49.76 43.78 1.17
C LEU A 281 48.60 44.78 0.98
N GLY A 282 48.61 45.85 1.78
CA GLY A 282 48.71 47.21 1.24
C GLY A 282 47.48 47.89 0.62
N ALA A 283 46.86 48.76 1.43
CA ALA A 283 46.35 50.11 1.11
C ALA A 283 45.34 50.32 -0.04
N SER A 284 44.12 50.78 0.29
CA SER A 284 43.69 52.20 0.19
C SER A 284 42.15 52.36 0.19
N SER A 285 41.66 53.27 1.05
CA SER A 285 40.29 53.85 1.10
C SER A 285 39.90 54.53 -0.24
N PRO A 286 38.60 54.70 -0.63
CA PRO A 286 37.69 55.62 0.08
C PRO A 286 36.14 55.43 -0.03
N ARG A 287 35.45 56.10 0.91
CA ARG A 287 34.18 56.88 0.85
C ARG A 287 33.11 56.61 -0.22
N GLU A 288 31.88 56.47 0.29
CA GLU A 288 30.62 57.16 -0.06
C GLU A 288 30.44 57.77 -1.47
N HIS A 289 29.39 57.33 -2.19
CA HIS A 289 28.16 58.10 -2.48
C HIS A 289 27.27 57.40 -3.53
N SER A 290 25.96 57.59 -3.37
CA SER A 290 24.77 57.45 -4.24
C SER A 290 25.02 57.75 -5.75
N PRO A 291 24.08 57.57 -6.73
CA PRO A 291 22.60 57.64 -6.64
C PRO A 291 21.80 56.74 -7.65
N SER A 292 20.53 56.42 -7.41
CA SER A 292 19.29 57.01 -7.99
C SER A 292 18.74 56.45 -9.31
N GLU A 293 17.40 56.42 -9.34
CA GLU A 293 16.47 56.59 -10.48
C GLU A 293 16.26 55.41 -11.45
N ALA A 294 15.07 55.15 -12.01
CA ALA A 294 13.70 55.61 -11.79
C ALA A 294 12.78 54.90 -12.82
N SER A 295 11.47 55.08 -12.60
CA SER A 295 10.34 55.00 -13.56
C SER A 295 9.54 53.70 -13.50
N GLN A 296 8.47 53.59 -12.70
CA GLN A 296 7.16 54.27 -12.72
C GLN A 296 6.35 54.12 -14.02
N SER A 297 5.18 53.48 -13.89
CA SER A 297 3.86 54.13 -13.99
C SER A 297 2.81 53.12 -13.49
N GLY A 298 1.76 53.43 -12.75
CA GLY A 298 1.24 54.68 -12.18
C GLY A 298 -0.16 54.33 -11.63
N THR A 299 -0.36 54.47 -10.32
CA THR A 299 -1.32 55.41 -9.67
C THR A 299 -2.79 54.96 -9.71
N ALA A 300 -3.64 55.16 -8.69
CA ALA A 300 -3.65 56.13 -7.61
C ALA A 300 -4.48 55.57 -6.41
N ARG A 301 -3.98 55.74 -5.18
CA ARG A 301 -4.45 56.68 -4.13
C ARG A 301 -5.75 56.29 -3.41
N GLN A 302 -5.69 56.09 -2.09
CA GLN A 302 -5.84 57.18 -1.11
C GLN A 302 -5.55 56.69 0.32
N GLU A 303 -4.77 57.49 1.04
CA GLU A 303 -4.41 57.39 2.46
C GLU A 303 -5.40 58.21 3.34
N PRO A 304 -5.27 58.14 4.69
CA PRO A 304 -6.32 58.30 5.72
C PRO A 304 -6.46 59.76 6.21
N PRO A 305 -7.11 60.11 7.35
CA PRO A 305 -6.48 59.94 8.69
C PRO A 305 -7.43 59.92 9.94
N ASP A 306 -6.78 59.76 11.12
CA ASP A 306 -7.10 60.31 12.46
C ASP A 306 -8.37 59.87 13.24
N ALA A 307 -8.42 59.82 14.59
CA ALA A 307 -7.48 59.81 15.72
C ALA A 307 -8.33 59.78 17.03
N LEU A 308 -7.66 59.56 18.18
CA LEU A 308 -8.08 59.75 19.60
C LEU A 308 -8.71 58.52 20.30
N ALA A 309 -7.97 57.78 21.16
CA ALA A 309 -7.51 58.05 22.55
C ALA A 309 -8.69 57.94 23.57
N GLU A 310 -8.64 57.12 24.62
CA GLU A 310 -7.79 57.16 25.83
C GLU A 310 -7.93 55.82 26.63
N THR A 311 -6.82 55.19 27.06
CA THR A 311 -6.28 55.03 28.45
C THR A 311 -7.05 54.03 29.35
N ASP A 312 -6.51 53.22 30.26
CA ASP A 312 -5.29 53.12 31.09
C ASP A 312 -5.05 51.61 31.37
N ALA A 313 -3.87 50.99 31.40
CA ALA A 313 -2.62 51.17 32.17
C ALA A 313 -2.38 49.96 33.11
N GLU A 314 -1.09 49.68 33.37
CA GLU A 314 -0.44 48.56 34.10
C GLU A 314 0.09 47.46 33.16
N GLY A 315 1.33 47.49 32.64
CA GLY A 315 2.59 47.97 33.24
C GLY A 315 3.39 46.74 33.70
N ALA A 316 4.27 46.16 32.86
CA ALA A 316 5.69 46.52 32.75
C ALA A 316 6.55 45.79 33.83
N ILE A 317 7.80 45.36 33.64
CA ILE A 317 8.82 45.46 32.58
C ILE A 317 9.99 44.55 32.99
N ILE A 318 10.58 43.88 31.99
CA ILE A 318 12.01 43.74 31.62
C ILE A 318 13.08 43.53 32.72
N ALA A 319 13.86 42.47 32.48
CA ALA A 319 15.20 42.23 33.02
C ALA A 319 16.28 42.95 32.19
N THR A 320 17.24 43.60 32.88
CA THR A 320 18.55 43.96 32.31
C THR A 320 19.63 43.98 33.41
N GLU A 321 20.79 43.43 33.03
CA GLU A 321 22.17 43.71 33.49
C GLU A 321 22.71 43.22 34.86
N CYS A 322 23.75 42.37 34.70
CA CYS A 322 25.11 42.46 35.25
C CYS A 322 25.34 42.99 36.68
N VAL A 323 26.09 42.24 37.48
CA VAL A 323 27.43 42.61 37.99
C VAL A 323 27.96 41.54 38.97
N SER A 324 29.26 41.32 38.85
CA SER A 324 30.21 40.58 39.70
C SER A 324 30.07 40.77 41.22
N ILE A 325 30.60 39.82 42.00
CA ILE A 325 31.67 39.99 43.02
C ILE A 325 31.72 38.73 43.93
N THR A 326 32.92 38.56 44.49
CA THR A 326 33.62 37.50 45.19
C THR A 326 33.13 37.09 46.60
N GLU A 327 33.74 35.98 47.06
CA GLU A 327 34.23 35.68 48.43
C GLU A 327 33.34 34.98 49.47
N THR A 328 33.87 33.84 49.98
CA THR A 328 33.94 33.30 51.37
C THR A 328 32.64 33.26 52.21
N ASP A 329 32.28 32.20 52.92
CA ASP A 329 33.07 31.53 53.97
C ASP A 329 32.38 30.24 54.47
N THR A 330 33.22 29.33 54.97
CA THR A 330 33.04 28.27 56.00
C THR A 330 31.64 27.83 56.49
N VAL A 331 31.44 26.51 56.65
CA VAL A 331 31.24 25.82 57.96
C VAL A 331 31.16 24.28 57.76
N ARG A 332 31.98 23.54 58.53
CA ARG A 332 31.92 22.10 58.88
C ARG A 332 31.53 22.00 60.38
N PRO A 333 31.34 20.82 61.01
CA PRO A 333 30.76 19.51 60.63
C PRO A 333 29.68 19.11 61.70
N PRO A 334 29.35 17.83 62.06
CA PRO A 334 30.27 16.81 62.61
C PRO A 334 30.07 15.36 62.12
N GLU A 335 31.11 14.57 62.40
CA GLU A 335 31.29 13.13 62.25
C GLU A 335 30.51 12.31 63.30
N ASN A 336 30.28 11.02 63.01
CA ASN A 336 30.29 9.95 64.01
C ASN A 336 30.54 8.57 63.37
N ASP A 337 31.57 7.88 63.88
CA ASP A 337 31.88 6.44 63.79
C ASP A 337 30.71 5.59 64.39
N VAL A 338 30.52 4.27 64.20
CA VAL A 338 31.36 3.06 64.42
C VAL A 338 30.62 1.80 63.80
N PRO A 339 31.00 0.50 63.98
CA PRO A 339 31.68 -0.34 62.97
C PRO A 339 30.99 -1.69 62.56
N ALA A 340 31.55 -2.30 61.51
CA ALA A 340 31.84 -3.73 61.24
C ALA A 340 30.85 -4.87 61.58
N GLU A 341 30.49 -5.65 60.55
CA GLU A 341 30.47 -7.13 60.59
C GLU A 341 30.64 -7.70 59.16
N SER A 342 31.46 -8.75 59.00
CA SER A 342 31.63 -9.57 57.79
C SER A 342 31.23 -11.02 58.11
N PRO A 343 30.83 -11.84 57.12
CA PRO A 343 31.81 -12.83 56.65
C PRO A 343 31.74 -13.23 55.15
N ASN A 344 32.93 -13.35 54.57
CA ASN A 344 33.47 -14.30 53.58
C ASN A 344 32.71 -14.71 52.30
N GLY A 345 33.39 -14.50 51.16
CA GLY A 345 33.24 -15.30 49.93
C GLY A 345 34.07 -14.78 48.74
N ASN A 346 35.25 -15.39 48.52
CA ASN A 346 36.20 -15.25 47.41
C ASN A 346 35.74 -14.58 46.09
N GLY A 347 36.56 -13.67 45.56
CA GLY A 347 36.58 -13.28 44.15
C GLY A 347 37.75 -12.35 43.85
N GLN A 348 38.51 -12.64 42.80
CA GLN A 348 39.80 -12.02 42.46
C GLN A 348 39.79 -10.49 42.33
N ARG A 349 40.90 -9.89 42.78
CA ARG A 349 41.28 -8.50 42.43
C ARG A 349 41.74 -8.46 40.97
N ASP A 350 40.95 -7.83 40.11
CA ASP A 350 41.48 -7.20 38.89
C ASP A 350 41.71 -5.72 39.18
N GLN A 351 42.98 -5.32 39.15
CA GLN A 351 43.40 -3.93 39.13
C GLN A 351 43.03 -3.36 37.76
N VAL A 352 42.02 -2.50 37.71
CA VAL A 352 41.76 -1.66 36.54
C VAL A 352 42.80 -0.54 36.54
N ALA A 353 43.63 -0.52 35.50
CA ALA A 353 44.59 0.56 35.24
C ALA A 353 43.83 1.90 35.03
N PRO A 354 44.41 3.05 35.42
CA PRO A 354 43.80 4.34 35.14
C PRO A 354 43.78 4.56 33.63
N LEU A 355 42.59 4.77 33.06
CA LEU A 355 42.39 5.08 31.65
C LEU A 355 42.90 6.51 31.38
N ASP A 356 43.61 6.69 30.26
CA ASP A 356 44.09 7.99 29.79
C ASP A 356 42.89 8.92 29.48
N GLY A 357 43.04 10.23 29.73
CA GLY A 357 41.96 11.22 29.65
C GLY A 357 41.31 11.39 28.27
N ASP A 358 41.89 10.79 27.21
CA ASP A 358 41.32 10.78 25.86
C ASP A 358 40.25 9.68 25.66
N ASP A 359 40.37 8.53 26.34
CA ASP A 359 39.38 7.44 26.28
C ASP A 359 38.08 7.80 27.01
N GLU A 360 38.18 8.52 28.13
CA GLU A 360 37.02 9.01 28.88
C GLU A 360 36.27 10.08 28.07
N TYR A 361 36.99 10.91 27.30
CA TYR A 361 36.41 11.91 26.41
C TYR A 361 35.74 11.28 25.17
N GLU A 362 36.31 10.24 24.57
CA GLU A 362 35.67 9.49 23.47
C GLU A 362 34.41 8.73 23.94
N VAL A 363 34.45 8.11 25.13
CA VAL A 363 33.28 7.44 25.70
C VAL A 363 32.17 8.45 25.99
N LEU A 364 32.48 9.62 26.53
CA LEU A 364 31.52 10.69 26.76
C LEU A 364 30.97 11.27 25.44
N ARG A 365 31.80 11.38 24.40
CA ARG A 365 31.40 11.85 23.07
C ARG A 365 30.49 10.86 22.34
N GLU A 366 30.78 9.57 22.45
CA GLU A 366 29.93 8.50 21.92
C GLU A 366 28.61 8.39 22.71
N GLN A 367 28.64 8.59 24.03
CA GLN A 367 27.43 8.69 24.85
C GLN A 367 26.57 9.90 24.47
N ALA A 368 27.18 11.07 24.27
CA ALA A 368 26.50 12.28 23.81
C ALA A 368 25.93 12.13 22.39
N ARG A 369 26.66 11.45 21.49
CA ARG A 369 26.20 11.14 20.12
C ARG A 369 25.01 10.19 20.12
N ARG A 370 25.07 9.11 20.91
CA ARG A 370 23.95 8.16 21.09
C ARG A 370 22.73 8.83 21.74
N ALA A 371 22.96 9.75 22.67
CA ALA A 371 21.88 10.54 23.26
C ALA A 371 21.22 11.47 22.21
N ALA A 372 22.02 12.15 21.37
CA ALA A 372 21.52 12.99 20.28
C ALA A 372 20.76 12.17 19.22
N GLU A 373 21.23 10.98 18.86
CA GLU A 373 20.56 10.07 17.92
C GLU A 373 19.22 9.57 18.48
N ARG A 374 19.14 9.24 19.78
CA ARG A 374 17.87 8.87 20.43
C ARG A 374 16.89 10.03 20.43
N VAL A 375 17.35 11.26 20.66
CA VAL A 375 16.53 12.47 20.56
C VAL A 375 15.99 12.66 19.15
N GLN A 376 16.83 12.49 18.12
CA GLN A 376 16.41 12.64 16.71
C GLN A 376 15.42 11.54 16.27
N GLN A 377 15.62 10.30 16.70
CA GLN A 377 14.70 9.18 16.42
C GLN A 377 13.34 9.38 17.11
N ALA A 378 13.36 9.82 18.37
CA ALA A 378 12.13 10.13 19.11
C ALA A 378 11.38 11.33 18.50
N GLU A 379 12.09 12.34 17.97
CA GLU A 379 11.49 13.47 17.23
C GLU A 379 10.80 13.03 15.94
N ALA A 380 11.43 12.16 15.15
CA ALA A 380 10.85 11.64 13.91
C ALA A 380 9.61 10.77 14.18
N ALA A 381 9.68 9.87 15.17
CA ALA A 381 8.55 9.05 15.59
C ALA A 381 7.39 9.92 16.10
N LEU A 382 7.70 10.97 16.86
CA LEU A 382 6.71 11.92 17.33
C LEU A 382 6.05 12.70 16.19
N ALA A 383 6.82 13.16 15.20
CA ALA A 383 6.28 13.87 14.04
C ALA A 383 5.32 12.98 13.23
N GLN A 384 5.66 11.70 13.05
CA GLN A 384 4.80 10.72 12.39
C GLN A 384 3.50 10.47 13.18
N ALA A 385 3.61 10.25 14.50
CA ALA A 385 2.45 10.06 15.37
C ALA A 385 1.53 11.29 15.40
N GLN A 386 2.11 12.51 15.38
CA GLN A 386 1.37 13.76 15.28
C GLN A 386 0.63 13.92 13.95
N GLY A 387 1.25 13.52 12.83
CA GLY A 387 0.60 13.50 11.52
C GLY A 387 -0.63 12.58 11.50
N HIS A 388 -0.50 11.36 12.03
CA HIS A 388 -1.61 10.42 12.16
C HIS A 388 -2.70 10.92 13.13
N ALA A 389 -2.30 11.50 14.27
CA ALA A 389 -3.22 12.07 15.24
C ALA A 389 -4.00 13.26 14.67
N MET A 390 -3.39 14.09 13.80
CA MET A 390 -4.06 15.21 13.14
C MET A 390 -5.18 14.75 12.19
N VAL A 391 -4.95 13.69 11.42
CA VAL A 391 -5.97 13.09 10.54
C VAL A 391 -7.10 12.48 11.38
N ALA A 392 -6.77 11.74 12.43
CA ALA A 392 -7.77 11.16 13.32
C ALA A 392 -8.57 12.23 14.10
N GLN A 393 -7.93 13.36 14.44
CA GLN A 393 -8.57 14.50 15.07
C GLN A 393 -9.57 15.19 14.12
N ALA A 394 -9.25 15.29 12.83
CA ALA A 394 -10.18 15.81 11.83
C ALA A 394 -11.45 14.95 11.69
N ASP A 395 -11.31 13.62 11.78
CA ASP A 395 -12.46 12.70 11.83
C ASP A 395 -13.30 12.88 13.10
N LEU A 396 -12.67 13.10 14.27
CA LEU A 396 -13.38 13.44 15.51
C LEU A 396 -14.09 14.78 15.44
N ASP A 397 -13.44 15.79 14.85
CA ASP A 397 -14.00 17.13 14.70
C ASP A 397 -15.22 17.09 13.76
N ALA A 398 -15.19 16.26 12.72
CA ALA A 398 -16.37 16.00 11.89
C ALA A 398 -17.55 15.36 12.67
N ILE A 399 -17.26 14.44 13.61
CA ILE A 399 -18.28 13.87 14.52
C ILE A 399 -18.80 14.94 15.49
N ARG A 400 -17.92 15.79 16.02
CA ARG A 400 -18.18 16.88 16.98
C ARG A 400 -18.95 18.06 16.37
N ASP A 401 -18.75 18.32 15.08
CA ASP A 401 -19.35 19.43 14.34
C ASP A 401 -20.68 19.07 13.65
N SER A 402 -21.11 17.81 13.74
CA SER A 402 -22.42 17.36 13.26
C SER A 402 -23.58 18.14 13.92
N THR A 403 -24.63 18.41 13.14
CA THR A 403 -25.74 19.35 13.40
C THR A 403 -26.42 19.19 14.77
N TYR A 404 -26.34 17.99 15.38
CA TYR A 404 -26.90 17.69 16.70
C TYR A 404 -26.09 18.29 17.88
N TRP A 405 -24.77 18.45 17.74
CA TRP A 405 -23.89 19.01 18.77
C TRP A 405 -23.92 20.55 18.81
N ARG A 406 -24.16 21.19 17.67
CA ARG A 406 -24.26 22.66 17.54
C ARG A 406 -25.50 23.26 18.21
N ILE A 407 -26.64 22.54 18.21
CA ILE A 407 -27.93 23.07 18.71
C ILE A 407 -28.01 23.03 20.26
N GLY A 408 -27.21 22.19 20.94
CA GLY A 408 -27.24 22.06 22.40
C GLY A 408 -26.10 22.76 23.15
N ARG A 409 -25.06 23.24 22.46
CA ARG A 409 -23.80 23.69 23.07
C ARG A 409 -23.91 24.98 23.91
N PRO A 410 -24.59 26.05 23.45
CA PRO A 410 -24.68 27.28 24.23
C PRO A 410 -25.56 27.09 25.46
N LEU A 411 -26.68 26.37 25.31
CA LEU A 411 -27.69 26.18 26.35
C LEU A 411 -27.23 25.21 27.45
N ARG A 412 -26.44 24.17 27.12
CA ARG A 412 -25.88 23.23 28.11
C ARG A 412 -24.76 23.85 28.94
N ALA A 413 -23.90 24.65 28.33
CA ALA A 413 -22.80 25.32 29.03
C ALA A 413 -23.30 26.36 30.06
N THR A 414 -24.35 27.11 29.73
CA THR A 414 -24.98 28.05 30.69
C THR A 414 -25.84 27.35 31.74
N LEU A 415 -26.59 26.29 31.40
CA LEU A 415 -27.44 25.58 32.37
C LEU A 415 -26.67 24.78 33.42
N GLN A 416 -25.43 24.36 33.14
CA GLN A 416 -24.58 23.64 34.10
C GLN A 416 -23.97 24.55 35.17
N ARG A 417 -23.88 25.87 34.93
CA ARG A 417 -23.38 26.86 35.90
C ARG A 417 -24.42 27.30 36.94
N LEU A 418 -25.68 26.87 36.82
CA LEU A 418 -26.76 27.27 37.74
C LEU A 418 -27.01 26.23 38.86
N PRO A 419 -27.29 26.66 40.11
CA PRO A 419 -27.64 25.76 41.23
C PRO A 419 -28.88 24.89 40.95
N ALA A 420 -28.90 23.67 41.50
CA ALA A 420 -29.86 22.61 41.16
C ALA A 420 -31.34 22.97 41.41
N GLY A 421 -31.65 23.84 42.38
CA GLY A 421 -33.00 24.31 42.67
C GLY A 421 -33.57 25.22 41.58
N LEU A 422 -32.76 26.16 41.07
CA LEU A 422 -33.14 27.09 40.01
C LEU A 422 -33.26 26.39 38.64
N ARG A 423 -32.43 25.37 38.41
CA ARG A 423 -32.42 24.53 37.20
C ARG A 423 -33.76 23.80 36.95
N ARG A 424 -34.46 23.41 38.03
CA ARG A 424 -35.80 22.78 37.96
C ARG A 424 -36.91 23.79 37.65
N PHE A 425 -36.81 25.01 38.18
CA PHE A 425 -37.78 26.08 37.94
C PHE A 425 -37.70 26.59 36.49
N VAL A 426 -36.49 26.90 35.99
CA VAL A 426 -36.25 27.37 34.62
C VAL A 426 -36.69 26.34 33.57
N ARG A 427 -36.44 25.05 33.80
CA ARG A 427 -36.92 23.96 32.90
C ARG A 427 -38.44 23.83 32.88
N ARG A 428 -39.13 24.09 34.00
CA ARG A 428 -40.61 24.05 34.06
C ARG A 428 -41.22 25.27 33.39
N SER A 429 -40.65 26.45 33.59
CA SER A 429 -41.12 27.70 32.99
C SER A 429 -40.89 27.74 31.47
N LEU A 430 -39.73 27.27 30.97
CA LEU A 430 -39.45 27.17 29.53
C LEU A 430 -40.37 26.18 28.82
N ARG A 431 -40.76 25.09 29.51
CA ARG A 431 -41.64 24.06 28.97
C ARG A 431 -43.10 24.52 28.92
N LEU A 432 -43.55 25.30 29.90
CA LEU A 432 -44.84 25.96 29.89
C LEU A 432 -44.89 27.06 28.82
N ALA A 433 -43.86 27.91 28.74
CA ALA A 433 -43.73 28.93 27.71
C ALA A 433 -43.73 28.32 26.30
N TRP A 434 -43.04 27.20 26.11
CA TRP A 434 -43.04 26.45 24.85
C TRP A 434 -44.43 25.91 24.49
N TRP A 435 -45.18 25.33 25.44
CA TRP A 435 -46.55 24.87 25.21
C TRP A 435 -47.55 26.00 24.96
N THR A 436 -47.30 27.19 25.51
CA THR A 436 -48.08 28.40 25.23
C THR A 436 -47.77 28.93 23.83
N VAL A 437 -46.49 29.06 23.46
CA VAL A 437 -46.04 29.54 22.15
C VAL A 437 -46.43 28.58 21.02
N THR A 438 -46.47 27.27 21.29
CA THR A 438 -46.89 26.25 20.31
C THR A 438 -48.38 25.95 20.33
N LEU A 439 -49.18 26.66 21.15
CA LEU A 439 -50.64 26.45 21.31
C LEU A 439 -51.03 25.02 21.74
N GLN A 440 -50.10 24.22 22.27
CA GLN A 440 -50.32 22.82 22.65
C GLN A 440 -50.92 22.65 24.05
N LEU A 441 -50.99 23.73 24.84
CA LEU A 441 -51.43 23.68 26.24
C LEU A 441 -52.87 23.15 26.44
N PRO A 442 -53.89 23.52 25.64
CA PRO A 442 -55.26 23.03 25.83
C PRO A 442 -55.38 21.51 25.60
N ARG A 443 -54.69 21.00 24.56
CA ARG A 443 -54.67 19.59 24.20
C ARG A 443 -53.97 18.73 25.26
N ARG A 444 -52.85 19.21 25.82
CA ARG A 444 -52.12 18.47 26.87
C ARG A 444 -52.88 18.42 28.21
N LEU A 445 -53.67 19.45 28.52
CA LEU A 445 -54.57 19.45 29.69
C LEU A 445 -55.78 18.51 29.52
N SER A 446 -56.26 18.29 28.28
CA SER A 446 -57.31 17.28 28.03
C SER A 446 -56.76 15.86 28.12
N GLU A 447 -55.61 15.59 27.50
CA GLU A 447 -54.92 14.29 27.54
C GLU A 447 -54.60 13.86 28.99
N TYR A 448 -54.22 14.80 29.85
CA TYR A 448 -53.95 14.53 31.27
C TYR A 448 -55.23 14.23 32.08
N ARG A 449 -56.37 14.83 31.70
CA ARG A 449 -57.68 14.56 32.33
C ARG A 449 -58.26 13.22 31.89
N GLU A 450 -58.03 12.81 30.64
CA GLU A 450 -58.45 11.51 30.09
C GLU A 450 -57.63 10.34 30.63
N ALA A 451 -56.31 10.51 30.78
CA ALA A 451 -55.42 9.48 31.31
C ALA A 451 -55.77 9.02 32.75
N ARG A 452 -56.47 9.87 33.51
CA ARG A 452 -56.90 9.56 34.89
C ARG A 452 -58.23 8.79 34.99
N ARG A 453 -58.94 8.54 33.89
CA ARG A 453 -60.30 7.96 33.90
C ARG A 453 -60.43 6.55 33.30
N ARG A 454 -59.36 5.87 32.90
CA ARG A 454 -59.46 4.50 32.35
C ARG A 454 -59.00 3.43 33.35
N PRO A 455 -59.85 2.44 33.73
CA PRO A 455 -59.42 1.21 34.39
C PRO A 455 -58.80 0.23 33.39
N LEU A 456 -57.84 -0.56 33.85
CA LEU A 456 -57.11 -1.59 33.10
C LEU A 456 -57.96 -2.85 32.89
N LEU A 457 -58.06 -3.34 31.65
CA LEU A 457 -58.49 -4.70 31.33
C LEU A 457 -57.28 -5.53 30.87
N PRO A 458 -57.20 -6.83 31.17
CA PRO A 458 -56.08 -7.67 30.78
C PRO A 458 -56.17 -8.12 29.31
N PRO A 459 -55.02 -8.45 28.67
CA PRO A 459 -54.97 -8.88 27.27
C PRO A 459 -55.36 -10.37 27.10
N PRO A 460 -55.80 -10.78 25.89
CA PRO A 460 -56.19 -12.16 25.61
C PRO A 460 -54.96 -13.06 25.36
N ALA A 461 -55.14 -14.37 25.59
CA ALA A 461 -54.12 -15.40 25.42
C ALA A 461 -53.82 -15.73 23.94
N PRO A 462 -52.60 -16.17 23.59
CA PRO A 462 -52.18 -16.39 22.21
C PRO A 462 -52.65 -17.74 21.67
N THR A 463 -53.07 -17.75 20.40
CA THR A 463 -53.38 -18.95 19.62
C THR A 463 -52.19 -19.29 18.71
N LEU A 464 -51.80 -20.57 18.67
CA LEU A 464 -50.78 -21.13 17.80
C LEU A 464 -51.30 -21.21 16.35
N ALA A 465 -50.50 -20.77 15.38
CA ALA A 465 -50.75 -20.96 13.95
C ALA A 465 -49.50 -21.57 13.26
N GLU A 466 -49.79 -22.53 12.40
CA GLU A 466 -48.92 -23.46 11.67
C GLU A 466 -48.01 -22.85 10.59
N PRO A 467 -47.01 -23.60 10.09
CA PRO A 467 -45.99 -23.08 9.18
C PRO A 467 -46.50 -22.98 7.73
N HIS A 468 -46.51 -21.77 7.18
CA HIS A 468 -46.83 -21.54 5.77
C HIS A 468 -45.62 -21.78 4.85
N ARG A 469 -45.84 -22.67 3.87
CA ARG A 469 -45.02 -22.92 2.68
C ARG A 469 -44.73 -21.63 1.90
N ALA A 470 -43.50 -21.51 1.40
CA ALA A 470 -43.10 -20.47 0.47
C ALA A 470 -43.90 -20.54 -0.85
N ALA A 471 -44.52 -19.43 -1.22
CA ALA A 471 -45.06 -19.17 -2.55
C ALA A 471 -44.09 -18.25 -3.32
N PRO A 472 -44.00 -18.38 -4.66
CA PRO A 472 -43.03 -17.66 -5.47
C PRO A 472 -43.38 -16.17 -5.57
N LEU A 473 -42.38 -15.30 -5.41
CA LEU A 473 -42.54 -13.85 -5.56
C LEU A 473 -42.55 -13.47 -7.04
N ASP A 474 -43.76 -13.20 -7.52
CA ASP A 474 -44.05 -12.50 -8.77
C ASP A 474 -43.78 -11.00 -8.57
N HIS A 475 -42.69 -10.48 -9.13
CA HIS A 475 -42.41 -9.04 -9.14
C HIS A 475 -42.94 -8.41 -10.43
N GLN A 476 -44.18 -7.95 -10.38
CA GLN A 476 -44.72 -6.99 -11.34
C GLN A 476 -43.98 -5.65 -11.22
N VAL A 477 -43.14 -5.36 -12.21
CA VAL A 477 -42.51 -4.05 -12.41
C VAL A 477 -43.55 -3.08 -12.97
N ARG A 478 -43.75 -1.94 -12.30
CA ARG A 478 -44.54 -0.81 -12.80
C ARG A 478 -43.92 -0.27 -14.09
N ASP A 479 -44.73 -0.28 -15.15
CA ASP A 479 -44.40 0.19 -16.50
C ASP A 479 -44.13 1.71 -16.53
N PRO A 480 -43.00 2.19 -17.07
CA PRO A 480 -42.83 3.59 -17.45
C PRO A 480 -43.47 3.86 -18.81
N ARG A 481 -44.02 5.06 -18.96
CA ARG A 481 -44.76 5.59 -20.12
C ARG A 481 -44.16 5.20 -21.49
N PRO A 482 -44.99 4.98 -22.52
CA PRO A 482 -44.54 4.51 -23.83
C PRO A 482 -43.84 5.64 -24.59
N GLY A 483 -42.54 5.48 -24.81
CA GLY A 483 -41.72 6.37 -25.63
C GLY A 483 -40.25 6.02 -25.47
N SER A 484 -39.72 5.23 -26.39
CA SER A 484 -38.31 4.77 -26.49
C SER A 484 -37.80 3.91 -25.33
N ARG A 485 -38.18 2.62 -25.30
CA ARG A 485 -37.32 1.59 -24.66
C ARG A 485 -36.12 1.36 -25.59
N PRO A 486 -34.86 1.46 -25.11
CA PRO A 486 -33.72 0.96 -25.86
C PRO A 486 -33.91 -0.56 -26.05
N ARG A 487 -33.73 -1.01 -27.29
CA ARG A 487 -33.76 -2.42 -27.69
C ARG A 487 -32.84 -3.21 -26.76
N ALA A 488 -33.31 -4.32 -26.18
CA ALA A 488 -32.43 -5.24 -25.45
C ALA A 488 -31.24 -5.61 -26.36
N PRO A 489 -30.00 -5.65 -25.86
CA PRO A 489 -28.85 -5.97 -26.70
C PRO A 489 -29.07 -7.35 -27.31
N GLU A 490 -29.16 -7.41 -28.64
CA GLU A 490 -29.09 -8.65 -29.40
C GLU A 490 -27.85 -9.41 -28.92
N GLN A 491 -27.99 -10.71 -28.65
CA GLN A 491 -26.85 -11.55 -28.27
C GLN A 491 -25.78 -11.44 -29.37
N ALA A 492 -24.62 -10.89 -29.02
CA ALA A 492 -23.47 -10.81 -29.90
C ALA A 492 -23.12 -12.22 -30.40
N ALA A 493 -23.04 -12.38 -31.72
CA ALA A 493 -22.59 -13.61 -32.34
C ALA A 493 -21.14 -13.91 -31.93
N PRO A 494 -20.77 -15.21 -31.81
CA PRO A 494 -19.43 -15.59 -31.37
C PRO A 494 -18.36 -15.12 -32.36
N LEU A 495 -17.19 -14.75 -31.84
CA LEU A 495 -15.99 -14.44 -32.62
C LEU A 495 -15.65 -15.60 -33.58
N PRO A 496 -15.00 -15.31 -34.74
CA PRO A 496 -14.45 -16.38 -35.58
C PRO A 496 -13.42 -17.20 -34.81
N ASP A 497 -13.13 -18.42 -35.28
CA ASP A 497 -12.08 -19.23 -34.66
C ASP A 497 -10.70 -18.60 -34.87
N LEU A 498 -10.16 -18.00 -33.80
CA LEU A 498 -8.83 -17.40 -33.77
C LEU A 498 -7.77 -18.38 -33.24
N PHE A 499 -8.16 -19.56 -32.76
CA PHE A 499 -7.25 -20.51 -32.14
C PHE A 499 -6.29 -21.15 -33.17
N SER A 500 -6.82 -21.49 -34.34
CA SER A 500 -6.03 -21.98 -35.47
C SER A 500 -4.95 -20.99 -35.90
N LEU A 501 -5.28 -19.70 -35.95
CA LEU A 501 -4.31 -18.64 -36.22
C LEU A 501 -3.22 -18.56 -35.16
N ARG A 502 -3.57 -18.65 -33.87
CA ARG A 502 -2.61 -18.59 -32.76
C ARG A 502 -1.56 -19.71 -32.80
N THR A 503 -1.94 -20.88 -33.31
CA THR A 503 -1.08 -22.09 -33.32
C THR A 503 -0.30 -22.29 -34.62
N SER A 504 -0.68 -21.60 -35.70
CA SER A 504 0.05 -21.62 -36.98
C SER A 504 1.41 -20.91 -36.90
N GLU A 505 2.45 -21.40 -37.59
CA GLU A 505 3.71 -20.65 -37.69
C GLU A 505 3.56 -19.46 -38.65
N PRO A 506 4.01 -18.24 -38.27
CA PRO A 506 4.05 -17.11 -39.20
C PRO A 506 4.94 -17.38 -40.41
N SER A 507 4.50 -16.98 -41.60
CA SER A 507 5.32 -17.08 -42.83
C SER A 507 6.41 -16.01 -42.91
N GLY A 508 6.32 -14.97 -42.09
CA GLY A 508 7.28 -13.88 -42.00
C GLY A 508 7.08 -13.01 -40.76
N ARG A 509 7.84 -11.91 -40.65
CA ARG A 509 7.80 -11.01 -39.49
C ARG A 509 6.74 -9.92 -39.57
N ILE A 510 5.98 -9.85 -40.67
CA ILE A 510 4.97 -8.83 -40.93
C ILE A 510 3.58 -9.46 -40.98
N ALA A 511 2.63 -8.92 -40.22
CA ALA A 511 1.20 -9.19 -40.40
C ALA A 511 0.55 -8.07 -41.21
N VAL A 512 -0.19 -8.43 -42.25
CA VAL A 512 -1.03 -7.48 -43.01
C VAL A 512 -2.48 -7.72 -42.63
N LEU A 513 -3.12 -6.72 -42.05
CA LEU A 513 -4.52 -6.75 -41.63
C LEU A 513 -5.34 -5.90 -42.59
N LEU A 514 -6.17 -6.52 -43.41
CA LEU A 514 -7.08 -5.82 -44.33
C LEU A 514 -8.51 -5.91 -43.80
N HIS A 515 -9.15 -4.76 -43.59
CA HIS A 515 -10.56 -4.68 -43.23
C HIS A 515 -11.39 -4.20 -44.42
N LEU A 516 -12.31 -5.06 -44.86
CA LEU A 516 -13.25 -4.77 -45.94
C LEU A 516 -14.67 -4.62 -45.38
N ARG A 517 -15.43 -3.69 -45.94
CA ARG A 517 -16.85 -3.46 -45.67
C ARG A 517 -17.70 -3.95 -46.83
N THR A 518 -18.99 -4.10 -46.58
CA THR A 518 -19.97 -4.48 -47.62
C THR A 518 -19.87 -3.53 -48.81
N GLY A 519 -19.61 -4.08 -49.99
CA GLY A 519 -19.46 -3.32 -51.24
C GLY A 519 -18.02 -2.88 -51.58
N ASP A 520 -17.03 -3.11 -50.73
CA ASP A 520 -15.61 -2.93 -51.09
C ASP A 520 -15.14 -4.02 -52.08
N ASN A 521 -14.10 -3.75 -52.86
CA ASN A 521 -13.46 -4.72 -53.76
C ASN A 521 -12.06 -5.10 -53.24
N ALA A 522 -11.82 -6.38 -53.00
CA ALA A 522 -10.54 -6.86 -52.48
C ALA A 522 -9.37 -6.60 -53.45
N GLU A 523 -9.60 -6.70 -54.76
CA GLU A 523 -8.58 -6.55 -55.80
C GLU A 523 -7.95 -5.15 -55.81
N ASP A 524 -8.71 -4.14 -55.39
CA ASP A 524 -8.29 -2.75 -55.32
C ASP A 524 -7.10 -2.53 -54.35
N PHE A 525 -6.91 -3.43 -53.38
CA PHE A 525 -5.82 -3.36 -52.38
C PHE A 525 -4.56 -4.11 -52.81
N ARG A 526 -4.62 -4.90 -53.89
CA ARG A 526 -3.47 -5.68 -54.38
C ARG A 526 -2.21 -4.82 -54.54
N PRO A 527 -2.24 -3.63 -55.18
CA PRO A 527 -1.03 -2.84 -55.37
C PRO A 527 -0.37 -2.39 -54.06
N ALA A 528 -1.16 -2.11 -53.02
CA ALA A 528 -0.63 -1.69 -51.72
C ALA A 528 -0.01 -2.87 -50.95
N ILE A 529 -0.60 -4.07 -51.06
CA ILE A 529 -0.12 -5.28 -50.40
C ILE A 529 1.13 -5.81 -51.10
N GLU A 530 1.15 -5.86 -52.44
CA GLU A 530 2.30 -6.34 -53.23
C GLU A 530 3.51 -5.38 -53.19
N ALA A 531 3.32 -4.14 -52.70
CA ALA A 531 4.42 -3.21 -52.45
C ALA A 531 5.28 -3.60 -51.24
N ILE A 532 4.82 -4.51 -50.38
CA ILE A 532 5.56 -4.98 -49.20
C ILE A 532 6.69 -5.92 -49.66
N PRO A 533 7.97 -5.56 -49.41
CA PRO A 533 9.13 -6.26 -49.99
C PRO A 533 9.52 -7.55 -49.23
N GLU A 534 8.97 -7.76 -48.03
CA GLU A 534 9.27 -8.89 -47.15
C GLU A 534 8.11 -9.89 -47.09
N ALA A 535 8.37 -11.12 -46.62
CA ALA A 535 7.32 -12.11 -46.40
C ALA A 535 6.31 -11.63 -45.34
N TYR A 536 5.02 -11.85 -45.61
CA TYR A 536 3.93 -11.43 -44.74
C TYR A 536 2.80 -12.46 -44.71
N ASP A 537 2.07 -12.47 -43.60
CA ASP A 537 0.78 -13.15 -43.48
C ASP A 537 -0.36 -12.16 -43.68
N LEU A 538 -1.27 -12.46 -44.61
CA LEU A 538 -2.43 -11.62 -44.92
C LEU A 538 -3.67 -12.16 -44.19
N ILE A 539 -4.21 -11.35 -43.28
CA ILE A 539 -5.44 -11.63 -42.54
C ILE A 539 -6.49 -10.60 -42.97
N VAL A 540 -7.60 -11.08 -43.54
CA VAL A 540 -8.66 -10.23 -44.08
C VAL A 540 -9.91 -10.39 -43.24
N SER A 541 -10.41 -9.30 -42.67
CA SER A 541 -11.72 -9.29 -42.00
C SER A 541 -12.80 -8.78 -42.94
N VAL A 542 -13.90 -9.53 -43.03
CA VAL A 542 -15.08 -9.21 -43.85
C VAL A 542 -16.35 -9.20 -43.00
N PRO A 543 -17.43 -8.51 -43.41
CA PRO A 543 -18.72 -8.55 -42.73
C PRO A 543 -19.32 -9.96 -42.77
N ARG A 544 -19.86 -10.40 -41.65
CA ARG A 544 -20.50 -11.71 -41.51
C ARG A 544 -21.75 -11.78 -42.38
N GLY A 545 -21.84 -12.83 -43.20
CA GLY A 545 -22.96 -13.07 -44.11
C GLY A 545 -22.74 -12.52 -45.53
N ASP A 546 -21.65 -11.79 -45.79
CA ASP A 546 -21.28 -11.36 -47.14
C ASP A 546 -20.38 -12.41 -47.84
N GLU A 547 -21.01 -13.50 -48.28
CA GLU A 547 -20.30 -14.60 -48.95
C GLU A 547 -19.72 -14.18 -50.32
N ALA A 548 -20.31 -13.16 -50.97
CA ALA A 548 -19.81 -12.65 -52.24
C ALA A 548 -18.47 -11.92 -52.06
N LEU A 549 -18.37 -11.05 -51.05
CA LEU A 549 -17.12 -10.38 -50.71
C LEU A 549 -16.06 -11.38 -50.26
N LYS A 550 -16.43 -12.36 -49.42
CA LYS A 550 -15.53 -13.44 -49.00
C LYS A 550 -14.96 -14.20 -50.20
N ALA A 551 -15.80 -14.65 -51.13
CA ALA A 551 -15.35 -15.32 -52.35
C ALA A 551 -14.45 -14.41 -53.21
N GLY A 552 -14.76 -13.11 -53.28
CA GLY A 552 -13.90 -12.12 -53.94
C GLY A 552 -12.50 -12.04 -53.32
N VAL A 553 -12.39 -12.08 -51.99
CA VAL A 553 -11.11 -12.12 -51.28
C VAL A 553 -10.36 -13.42 -51.57
N GLU A 554 -11.02 -14.58 -51.55
CA GLU A 554 -10.40 -15.88 -51.83
C GLU A 554 -9.84 -15.95 -53.26
N VAL A 555 -10.49 -15.29 -54.23
CA VAL A 555 -10.00 -15.16 -55.61
C VAL A 555 -8.82 -14.19 -55.69
N ALA A 556 -8.93 -12.99 -55.09
CA ALA A 556 -7.88 -11.98 -55.14
C ALA A 556 -6.62 -12.44 -54.37
N PHE A 557 -6.81 -13.06 -53.21
CA PHE A 557 -5.74 -13.47 -52.30
C PHE A 557 -5.94 -14.91 -51.84
N PRO A 558 -5.56 -15.91 -52.66
CA PRO A 558 -5.78 -17.33 -52.34
C PRO A 558 -5.08 -17.84 -51.07
N ARG A 559 -4.07 -17.10 -50.58
CA ARG A 559 -3.33 -17.41 -49.36
C ARG A 559 -3.77 -16.58 -48.15
N ALA A 560 -4.78 -15.72 -48.30
CA ALA A 560 -5.29 -14.92 -47.20
C ALA A 560 -6.07 -15.78 -46.21
N THR A 561 -5.92 -15.49 -44.92
CA THR A 561 -6.86 -15.99 -43.91
C THR A 561 -8.05 -15.04 -43.84
N VAL A 562 -9.24 -15.52 -44.22
CA VAL A 562 -10.46 -14.69 -44.22
C VAL A 562 -11.29 -14.94 -42.97
N LEU A 563 -11.59 -13.87 -42.23
CA LEU A 563 -12.31 -13.92 -40.96
C LEU A 563 -13.61 -13.10 -41.04
N ALA A 564 -14.73 -13.73 -40.65
CA ALA A 564 -16.04 -13.09 -40.65
C ALA A 564 -16.37 -12.44 -39.30
N PHE A 565 -16.46 -11.12 -39.28
CA PHE A 565 -16.85 -10.32 -38.11
C PHE A 565 -18.23 -9.69 -38.31
N GLU A 566 -18.97 -9.48 -37.23
CA GLU A 566 -20.14 -8.59 -37.35
C GLU A 566 -19.72 -7.19 -37.80
N ASP A 567 -20.55 -6.54 -38.61
CA ASP A 567 -20.31 -5.20 -39.14
C ASP A 567 -20.51 -4.12 -38.06
N ARG A 568 -19.65 -4.14 -37.03
CA ARG A 568 -19.62 -3.20 -35.91
C ARG A 568 -18.20 -2.94 -35.45
N GLY A 569 -17.95 -1.74 -34.96
CA GLY A 569 -16.61 -1.35 -34.48
C GLY A 569 -15.55 -1.16 -35.57
N GLY A 570 -15.92 -1.30 -36.86
CA GLY A 570 -15.03 -1.11 -38.00
C GLY A 570 -13.77 -1.98 -37.92
N ASP A 571 -12.63 -1.42 -38.30
CA ASP A 571 -11.33 -2.11 -38.31
C ASP A 571 -10.73 -2.32 -36.90
N MET A 572 -11.24 -1.63 -35.88
CA MET A 572 -10.73 -1.74 -34.51
C MET A 572 -11.19 -3.01 -33.80
N LEU A 573 -12.40 -3.49 -34.09
CA LEU A 573 -12.91 -4.70 -33.48
C LEU A 573 -12.08 -5.95 -33.91
N PRO A 574 -11.84 -6.21 -35.21
CA PRO A 574 -10.97 -7.30 -35.66
C PRO A 574 -9.55 -7.18 -35.12
N LEU A 575 -8.98 -5.97 -35.11
CA LEU A 575 -7.65 -5.69 -34.57
C LEU A 575 -7.54 -6.14 -33.10
N LEU A 576 -8.49 -5.74 -32.27
CA LEU A 576 -8.50 -6.09 -30.85
C LEU A 576 -8.82 -7.55 -30.59
N ALA A 577 -9.67 -8.18 -31.42
CA ALA A 577 -9.91 -9.61 -31.31
C ALA A 577 -8.63 -10.41 -31.57
N LEU A 578 -7.88 -10.07 -32.62
CA LEU A 578 -6.60 -10.70 -32.94
C LEU A 578 -5.53 -10.43 -31.89
N ALA A 579 -5.46 -9.20 -31.35
CA ALA A 579 -4.56 -8.87 -30.24
C ALA A 579 -4.93 -9.66 -28.98
N SER A 580 -6.20 -9.70 -28.57
CA SER A 580 -6.65 -10.40 -27.37
C SER A 580 -6.47 -11.93 -27.47
N ALA A 581 -6.45 -12.47 -28.69
CA ALA A 581 -6.13 -13.87 -28.98
C ALA A 581 -4.62 -14.15 -29.09
N ASP A 582 -3.77 -13.16 -28.81
CA ASP A 582 -2.30 -13.24 -28.84
C ASP A 582 -1.70 -13.48 -30.25
N VAL A 583 -2.50 -13.35 -31.31
CA VAL A 583 -2.09 -13.66 -32.70
C VAL A 583 -1.06 -12.65 -33.21
N LEU A 584 -1.26 -11.37 -32.91
CA LEU A 584 -0.48 -10.26 -33.47
C LEU A 584 0.91 -10.08 -32.86
N PHE A 585 1.16 -10.64 -31.67
CA PHE A 585 2.44 -10.45 -30.96
C PHE A 585 3.55 -11.41 -31.39
N ARG A 586 3.26 -12.24 -32.39
CA ARG A 586 4.23 -13.15 -33.04
C ARG A 586 4.98 -12.49 -34.19
N TYR A 587 4.51 -11.32 -34.61
CA TYR A 587 5.09 -10.51 -35.67
C TYR A 587 5.93 -9.39 -35.06
N ASP A 588 6.88 -8.84 -35.82
CA ASP A 588 7.64 -7.66 -35.41
C ASP A 588 6.91 -6.37 -35.84
N LEU A 589 6.14 -6.43 -36.94
CA LEU A 589 5.41 -5.30 -37.52
C LEU A 589 4.01 -5.70 -38.00
N ILE A 590 3.09 -4.75 -37.91
CA ILE A 590 1.71 -4.87 -38.38
C ILE A 590 1.45 -3.76 -39.39
N CYS A 591 0.94 -4.11 -40.57
CA CYS A 591 0.41 -3.20 -41.57
C CYS A 591 -1.12 -3.35 -41.61
N LYS A 592 -1.85 -2.35 -41.10
CA LYS A 592 -3.32 -2.32 -41.10
C LYS A 592 -3.82 -1.43 -42.23
N LEU A 593 -4.74 -1.97 -43.03
CA LEU A 593 -5.36 -1.35 -44.20
C LEU A 593 -6.89 -1.39 -44.06
N ARG A 594 -7.56 -0.29 -44.43
CA ARG A 594 -9.02 -0.25 -44.63
C ARG A 594 -9.39 0.59 -45.83
N ALA A 595 -10.59 0.38 -46.36
CA ALA A 595 -11.14 1.21 -47.42
C ALA A 595 -11.36 2.67 -46.95
N PRO A 596 -11.00 3.68 -47.76
CA PRO A 596 -11.23 5.08 -47.44
C PRO A 596 -12.71 5.39 -47.23
N ARG A 597 -13.01 6.54 -46.61
CA ARG A 597 -14.39 7.07 -46.55
C ARG A 597 -14.81 7.55 -47.96
N HIS A 598 -16.11 7.48 -48.27
CA HIS A 598 -16.66 7.77 -49.61
C HIS A 598 -16.03 9.01 -50.28
N GLY A 599 -15.46 8.82 -51.48
CA GLY A 599 -14.88 9.88 -52.30
C GLY A 599 -13.36 10.07 -52.17
N GLN A 600 -12.67 9.31 -51.31
CA GLN A 600 -11.22 9.35 -51.16
C GLN A 600 -10.50 8.26 -51.97
N ALA A 601 -9.30 8.56 -52.46
CA ALA A 601 -8.47 7.60 -53.19
C ALA A 601 -7.98 6.49 -52.25
N LEU A 602 -7.89 5.27 -52.77
CA LEU A 602 -7.34 4.13 -52.04
C LEU A 602 -5.90 4.42 -51.57
N PRO A 603 -5.49 3.90 -50.39
CA PRO A 603 -4.13 4.05 -49.92
C PRO A 603 -3.17 3.43 -50.94
N ARG A 604 -2.35 4.25 -51.60
CA ARG A 604 -1.29 3.77 -52.49
C ARG A 604 0.03 3.76 -51.74
N GLN A 605 0.62 2.59 -51.61
CA GLN A 605 2.00 2.45 -51.15
C GLN A 605 2.92 2.27 -52.34
N GLN A 606 4.00 3.05 -52.40
CA GLN A 606 5.10 2.78 -53.33
C GLN A 606 6.12 1.91 -52.62
N ARG A 607 6.61 0.85 -53.29
CA ARG A 607 7.57 -0.10 -52.72
C ARG A 607 8.77 0.58 -52.03
N ALA A 608 9.38 1.57 -52.67
CA ALA A 608 10.51 2.31 -52.10
C ALA A 608 10.17 3.04 -50.77
N ALA A 609 8.94 3.54 -50.64
CA ALA A 609 8.48 4.16 -49.40
C ALA A 609 8.24 3.12 -48.29
N VAL A 610 7.76 1.92 -48.65
CA VAL A 610 7.61 0.81 -47.70
C VAL A 610 8.96 0.30 -47.23
N GLU A 611 9.93 0.16 -48.13
CA GLU A 611 11.32 -0.19 -47.80
C GLU A 611 11.94 0.82 -46.82
N ALA A 612 11.78 2.12 -47.06
CA ALA A 612 12.24 3.18 -46.16
C ALA A 612 11.54 3.13 -44.79
N LEU A 613 10.23 2.87 -44.76
CA LEU A 613 9.46 2.74 -43.53
C LEU A 613 9.91 1.53 -42.70
N ILE A 614 10.09 0.37 -43.33
CA ILE A 614 10.57 -0.83 -42.64
C ILE A 614 11.99 -0.60 -42.10
N ALA A 615 12.86 0.05 -42.87
CA ALA A 615 14.19 0.44 -42.42
C ALA A 615 14.14 1.42 -41.23
N ALA A 616 13.18 2.37 -41.22
CA ALA A 616 12.99 3.27 -40.10
C ALA A 616 12.57 2.53 -38.82
N PHE A 617 11.67 1.54 -38.90
CA PHE A 617 11.35 0.68 -37.77
C PHE A 617 12.53 -0.19 -37.34
N ALA A 618 13.44 -0.56 -38.24
CA ALA A 618 14.65 -1.29 -37.85
C ALA A 618 15.64 -0.39 -37.10
N GLY A 619 15.84 0.86 -37.57
CA GLY A 619 16.83 1.78 -37.01
C GLY A 619 16.35 2.68 -35.86
N ASP A 620 15.04 2.78 -35.64
CA ASP A 620 14.45 3.61 -34.57
C ASP A 620 13.58 2.75 -33.64
N SER A 621 14.14 2.40 -32.48
CA SER A 621 13.43 1.66 -31.43
C SER A 621 12.26 2.45 -30.81
N ASP A 622 12.29 3.78 -30.93
CA ASP A 622 11.29 4.69 -30.36
C ASP A 622 10.15 4.99 -31.37
N LEU A 623 10.26 4.53 -32.62
CA LEU A 623 9.16 4.54 -33.57
C LEU A 623 8.14 3.45 -33.23
N GLY A 624 6.93 3.86 -32.84
CA GLY A 624 5.83 2.97 -32.45
C GLY A 624 4.78 2.78 -33.53
N ILE A 625 4.28 3.89 -34.08
CA ILE A 625 3.21 3.89 -35.09
C ILE A 625 3.59 4.88 -36.20
N VAL A 626 3.37 4.48 -37.45
CA VAL A 626 3.45 5.33 -38.64
C VAL A 626 2.07 5.35 -39.31
N LEU A 627 1.51 6.54 -39.45
CA LEU A 627 0.22 6.79 -40.10
C LEU A 627 0.45 7.16 -41.57
N GLY A 628 -0.40 6.65 -42.47
CA GLY A 628 -0.48 7.14 -43.84
C GLY A 628 -1.04 8.57 -43.93
N GLU A 629 -1.42 9.01 -45.13
CA GLU A 629 -2.04 10.34 -45.31
C GLU A 629 -3.32 10.48 -44.49
N ARG A 630 -3.41 11.55 -43.69
CA ARG A 630 -4.59 11.88 -42.89
C ARG A 630 -5.46 12.88 -43.65
N PRO A 631 -6.74 12.57 -43.95
CA PRO A 631 -7.66 13.57 -44.45
C PRO A 631 -8.09 14.48 -43.28
N ASN A 632 -7.26 15.48 -42.96
CA ASN A 632 -7.38 16.45 -41.87
C ASN A 632 -7.20 15.85 -40.46
N GLY A 633 -6.19 16.31 -39.72
CA GLY A 633 -5.97 15.89 -38.33
C GLY A 633 -7.21 16.13 -37.45
N ILE A 634 -7.68 15.09 -36.75
CA ILE A 634 -8.82 15.19 -35.83
C ILE A 634 -8.31 15.82 -34.53
N ALA A 635 -8.63 17.11 -34.32
CA ALA A 635 -8.32 17.76 -33.05
C ALA A 635 -9.10 17.09 -31.90
N PRO A 636 -8.51 16.87 -30.71
CA PRO A 636 -9.22 16.28 -29.57
C PRO A 636 -10.55 16.99 -29.25
N ALA A 637 -10.58 18.32 -29.39
CA ALA A 637 -11.77 19.15 -29.16
C ALA A 637 -12.96 18.85 -30.10
N SER A 638 -12.72 18.20 -31.24
CA SER A 638 -13.76 17.81 -32.19
C SER A 638 -14.44 16.48 -31.85
N LEU A 639 -13.92 15.72 -30.88
CA LEU A 639 -14.49 14.44 -30.47
C LEU A 639 -15.76 14.62 -29.64
N GLY A 640 -16.72 13.72 -29.84
CA GLY A 640 -17.93 13.67 -29.03
C GLY A 640 -17.65 13.45 -27.53
N ARG A 641 -18.56 13.92 -26.66
CA ARG A 641 -18.48 13.73 -25.20
C ARG A 641 -18.36 12.27 -24.77
N GLU A 642 -18.94 11.35 -25.54
CA GLU A 642 -18.91 9.93 -25.23
C GLU A 642 -17.51 9.31 -25.45
N VAL A 643 -16.81 9.70 -26.52
CA VAL A 643 -15.43 9.26 -26.78
C VAL A 643 -14.51 9.77 -25.68
N HIS A 644 -14.65 11.04 -25.29
CA HIS A 644 -13.93 11.62 -24.15
C HIS A 644 -14.09 10.81 -22.87
N ARG A 645 -15.33 10.45 -22.53
CA ARG A 645 -15.65 9.66 -21.34
C ARG A 645 -14.99 8.28 -21.41
N ARG A 646 -15.03 7.62 -22.58
CA ARG A 646 -14.46 6.27 -22.77
C ARG A 646 -12.95 6.25 -22.69
N VAL A 647 -12.27 7.15 -23.40
CA VAL A 647 -10.80 7.26 -23.32
C VAL A 647 -10.35 7.53 -21.89
N ALA A 648 -11.02 8.44 -21.17
CA ALA A 648 -10.70 8.70 -19.77
C ALA A 648 -10.91 7.46 -18.87
N ALA A 649 -12.07 6.80 -18.99
CA ALA A 649 -12.40 5.64 -18.16
C ALA A 649 -11.54 4.41 -18.46
N LEU A 650 -11.24 4.15 -19.73
CA LEU A 650 -10.40 3.03 -20.15
C LEU A 650 -8.92 3.31 -19.89
N GLY A 651 -8.46 4.53 -20.18
CA GLY A 651 -7.09 4.94 -19.90
C GLY A 651 -6.73 4.78 -18.42
N GLU A 652 -7.64 5.15 -17.52
CA GLU A 652 -7.46 4.94 -16.07
C GLU A 652 -7.28 3.45 -15.70
N LYS A 653 -8.03 2.54 -16.34
CA LYS A 653 -7.92 1.09 -16.10
C LYS A 653 -6.56 0.51 -16.52
N ILE A 654 -5.94 1.08 -17.54
CA ILE A 654 -4.58 0.70 -17.99
C ILE A 654 -3.53 1.69 -17.50
N GLY A 655 -3.80 2.39 -16.40
CA GLY A 655 -2.83 3.21 -15.69
C GLY A 655 -2.37 4.48 -16.40
N LEU A 656 -3.02 4.94 -17.47
CA LEU A 656 -2.67 6.20 -18.14
C LEU A 656 -3.13 7.42 -17.34
N SER A 657 -2.28 8.44 -17.23
CA SER A 657 -2.66 9.70 -16.58
C SER A 657 -3.49 10.56 -17.53
N ARG A 658 -4.40 11.39 -16.98
CA ARG A 658 -5.28 12.26 -17.80
C ARG A 658 -4.54 13.21 -18.73
N GLN A 659 -3.32 13.60 -18.36
CA GLN A 659 -2.48 14.49 -19.17
C GLN A 659 -1.97 13.81 -20.44
N GLN A 660 -1.84 12.48 -20.43
CA GLN A 660 -1.27 11.69 -21.52
C GLN A 660 -2.29 11.25 -22.58
N LEU A 661 -3.59 11.40 -22.30
CA LEU A 661 -4.66 10.82 -23.12
C LEU A 661 -4.90 11.54 -24.46
N TRP A 662 -4.58 12.84 -24.56
CA TRP A 662 -5.12 13.71 -25.62
C TRP A 662 -4.03 14.33 -26.47
N HIS A 663 -3.46 13.54 -27.38
CA HIS A 663 -2.42 14.01 -28.27
C HIS A 663 -2.63 13.62 -29.73
N ASP A 664 -2.31 12.38 -30.10
CA ASP A 664 -2.39 11.90 -31.49
C ASP A 664 -3.20 10.61 -31.54
N ALA A 665 -4.31 10.61 -32.27
CA ALA A 665 -5.07 9.38 -32.52
C ALA A 665 -4.31 8.49 -33.51
N ALA A 666 -4.26 7.18 -33.24
CA ALA A 666 -3.80 6.17 -34.19
C ALA A 666 -4.91 5.76 -35.17
N ASP A 667 -5.58 6.74 -35.79
CA ASP A 667 -6.66 6.53 -36.77
C ASP A 667 -6.26 7.06 -38.14
N ALA A 668 -6.02 6.12 -39.07
CA ALA A 668 -5.74 6.39 -40.48
C ALA A 668 -6.16 5.16 -41.32
N ASP A 669 -6.33 5.34 -42.62
CA ASP A 669 -6.71 4.25 -43.54
C ASP A 669 -5.56 3.27 -43.80
N LEU A 670 -4.34 3.74 -43.57
CA LEU A 670 -3.11 2.95 -43.53
C LEU A 670 -2.37 3.23 -42.23
N VAL A 671 -2.07 2.18 -41.48
CA VAL A 671 -1.27 2.25 -40.25
C VAL A 671 -0.22 1.15 -40.23
N TRP A 672 1.04 1.53 -40.07
CA TRP A 672 2.10 0.62 -39.69
C TRP A 672 2.38 0.76 -38.19
N MET A 673 2.50 -0.35 -37.46
CA MET A 673 2.75 -0.30 -36.02
C MET A 673 3.57 -1.47 -35.52
N ARG A 674 4.28 -1.26 -34.42
CA ARG A 674 4.76 -2.36 -33.58
C ARG A 674 3.57 -2.98 -32.83
N PRO A 675 3.60 -4.29 -32.53
CA PRO A 675 2.55 -4.92 -31.74
C PRO A 675 2.49 -4.45 -30.27
N PHE A 676 3.63 -4.10 -29.67
CA PHE A 676 3.75 -3.82 -28.22
C PHE A 676 2.64 -2.91 -27.62
N PRO A 677 2.29 -1.75 -28.21
CA PRO A 677 1.19 -0.90 -27.71
C PRO A 677 -0.17 -1.62 -27.61
N LEU A 678 -0.42 -2.63 -28.44
CA LEU A 678 -1.66 -3.42 -28.40
C LEU A 678 -1.79 -4.25 -27.13
N ARG A 679 -0.69 -4.57 -26.41
CA ARG A 679 -0.74 -5.33 -25.15
C ARG A 679 -1.62 -4.66 -24.11
N MET A 680 -1.44 -3.35 -23.95
CA MET A 680 -2.18 -2.59 -22.96
C MET A 680 -3.65 -2.47 -23.34
N VAL A 681 -3.98 -2.32 -24.62
CA VAL A 681 -5.38 -2.27 -25.05
C VAL A 681 -6.05 -3.65 -24.94
N ALA A 682 -5.35 -4.73 -25.28
CA ALA A 682 -5.84 -6.10 -25.11
C ALA A 682 -6.14 -6.42 -23.64
N ALA A 683 -5.32 -5.90 -22.71
CA ALA A 683 -5.52 -6.04 -21.26
C ALA A 683 -6.83 -5.42 -20.73
N LEU A 684 -7.49 -4.54 -21.50
CA LEU A 684 -8.79 -3.99 -21.12
C LEU A 684 -9.92 -5.04 -21.17
N GLY A 685 -9.71 -6.18 -21.86
CA GLY A 685 -10.69 -7.25 -21.97
C GLY A 685 -12.02 -6.78 -22.57
N LEU A 686 -11.97 -5.86 -23.54
CA LEU A 686 -13.18 -5.29 -24.16
C LEU A 686 -13.97 -6.39 -24.88
N ASP A 687 -15.24 -6.54 -24.52
CA ASP A 687 -16.14 -7.47 -25.19
C ASP A 687 -16.72 -6.91 -26.50
N LEU A 688 -17.37 -7.79 -27.27
CA LEU A 688 -18.05 -7.44 -28.53
C LEU A 688 -19.17 -6.41 -28.34
N SER A 689 -19.85 -6.42 -27.19
CA SER A 689 -20.96 -5.51 -26.89
C SER A 689 -20.51 -4.06 -26.73
N ALA A 690 -19.22 -3.86 -26.42
CA ALA A 690 -18.63 -2.54 -26.28
C ALA A 690 -18.61 -1.71 -27.58
N PHE A 691 -18.75 -2.35 -28.76
CA PHE A 691 -18.58 -1.75 -30.09
C PHE A 691 -19.88 -1.34 -30.80
N TRP A 692 -20.98 -1.16 -30.06
CA TRP A 692 -22.26 -0.75 -30.64
C TRP A 692 -22.28 0.74 -31.07
N PRO A 693 -22.82 1.08 -32.25
CA PRO A 693 -23.04 2.48 -32.65
C PRO A 693 -24.15 3.12 -31.81
N THR A 694 -24.02 4.40 -31.47
CA THR A 694 -25.01 5.12 -30.64
C THR A 694 -26.26 5.56 -31.41
N ALA A 695 -26.26 5.48 -32.74
CA ALA A 695 -27.38 5.75 -33.64
C ALA A 695 -27.17 5.06 -35.01
N GLU A 696 -28.25 4.82 -35.78
CA GLU A 696 -28.15 4.27 -37.14
C GLU A 696 -27.25 5.16 -38.03
N GLY A 697 -26.17 4.58 -38.55
CA GLY A 697 -25.20 5.27 -39.41
C GLY A 697 -24.13 6.10 -38.69
N ALA A 698 -24.07 6.10 -37.34
CA ALA A 698 -23.07 6.85 -36.58
C ALA A 698 -21.76 6.06 -36.35
N ALA A 699 -20.63 6.76 -36.28
CA ALA A 699 -19.33 6.19 -35.94
C ALA A 699 -19.34 5.54 -34.54
N CYS A 700 -18.61 4.42 -34.38
CA CYS A 700 -18.55 3.68 -33.13
C CYS A 700 -17.65 4.41 -32.10
N PRO A 701 -18.19 4.95 -31.00
CA PRO A 701 -17.38 5.73 -30.05
C PRO A 701 -16.29 4.89 -29.36
N MET A 702 -16.47 3.57 -29.26
CA MET A 702 -15.47 2.68 -28.70
C MET A 702 -14.29 2.48 -29.64
N ALA A 703 -14.53 2.32 -30.95
CA ALA A 703 -13.47 2.20 -31.94
C ALA A 703 -12.59 3.46 -31.97
N GLU A 704 -13.22 4.64 -31.92
CA GLU A 704 -12.49 5.91 -31.80
C GLU A 704 -11.69 5.97 -30.50
N ALA A 705 -12.29 5.60 -29.36
CA ALA A 705 -11.60 5.60 -28.07
C ALA A 705 -10.36 4.70 -28.07
N VAL A 706 -10.44 3.52 -28.69
CA VAL A 706 -9.32 2.59 -28.86
C VAL A 706 -8.19 3.22 -29.68
N ALA A 707 -8.50 3.89 -30.78
CA ALA A 707 -7.50 4.55 -31.61
C ALA A 707 -6.75 5.65 -30.86
N TRP A 708 -7.45 6.42 -30.02
CA TRP A 708 -6.83 7.43 -29.15
C TRP A 708 -5.96 6.80 -28.06
N LEU A 709 -6.43 5.72 -27.44
CA LEU A 709 -5.64 5.00 -26.43
C LEU A 709 -4.33 4.46 -27.00
N LEU A 710 -4.32 3.94 -28.24
CA LEU A 710 -3.09 3.44 -28.87
C LEU A 710 -2.01 4.52 -29.00
N GLY A 711 -2.40 5.73 -29.41
CA GLY A 711 -1.47 6.86 -29.47
C GLY A 711 -1.01 7.32 -28.09
N ALA A 712 -1.93 7.37 -27.11
CA ALA A 712 -1.59 7.69 -25.72
C ALA A 712 -0.63 6.67 -25.10
N ILE A 713 -0.82 5.37 -25.37
CA ILE A 713 0.06 4.29 -24.91
C ILE A 713 1.46 4.42 -25.52
N CYS A 714 1.57 4.71 -26.82
CA CYS A 714 2.86 4.94 -27.46
C CYS A 714 3.63 6.03 -26.72
N ARG A 715 2.98 7.15 -26.42
CA ARG A 715 3.60 8.26 -25.70
C ARG A 715 3.98 7.90 -24.27
N ASP A 716 3.08 7.25 -23.53
CA ASP A 716 3.37 6.80 -22.16
C ASP A 716 4.57 5.84 -22.13
N ALA A 717 4.75 5.07 -23.21
CA ALA A 717 5.88 4.18 -23.41
C ALA A 717 7.18 4.87 -23.83
N GLY A 718 7.17 6.18 -24.07
CA GLY A 718 8.30 6.92 -24.64
C GLY A 718 8.52 6.65 -26.14
N MET A 719 7.48 6.23 -26.86
CA MET A 719 7.48 6.02 -28.30
C MET A 719 6.79 7.19 -29.02
N ARG A 720 7.15 7.39 -30.29
CA ARG A 720 6.54 8.38 -31.17
C ARG A 720 5.54 7.76 -32.15
N VAL A 721 4.50 8.53 -32.43
CA VAL A 721 3.59 8.35 -33.56
C VAL A 721 4.05 9.33 -34.64
N ALA A 722 4.25 8.85 -35.87
CA ALA A 722 4.79 9.61 -36.98
C ALA A 722 3.91 9.50 -38.23
N GLU A 723 4.11 10.38 -39.19
CA GLU A 723 3.51 10.28 -40.51
C GLU A 723 4.46 9.63 -41.52
N ALA A 724 3.90 8.93 -42.51
CA ALA A 724 4.69 8.27 -43.56
C ALA A 724 5.58 9.25 -44.34
N ALA A 725 5.15 10.51 -44.48
CA ALA A 725 5.94 11.58 -45.11
C ALA A 725 7.26 11.87 -44.37
N GLU A 726 7.33 11.60 -43.07
CA GLU A 726 8.54 11.79 -42.26
C GLU A 726 9.58 10.68 -42.49
N MET A 727 9.18 9.56 -43.10
CA MET A 727 10.03 8.37 -43.31
C MET A 727 10.84 8.46 -44.61
N ALA A 728 10.93 9.64 -45.25
CA ALA A 728 11.75 9.85 -46.43
C ALA A 728 13.21 9.43 -46.17
N PRO A 729 13.90 8.80 -47.14
CA PRO A 729 15.26 8.31 -46.95
C PRO A 729 16.18 9.45 -46.55
N ARG A 730 16.68 9.42 -45.31
CA ARG A 730 17.72 10.36 -44.84
C ARG A 730 19.08 9.91 -45.38
N PRO A 731 19.97 10.84 -45.79
CA PRO A 731 21.35 10.49 -46.10
C PRO A 731 21.99 9.87 -44.86
N THR A 732 22.50 8.65 -44.98
CA THR A 732 23.34 8.00 -43.98
C THR A 732 24.65 8.78 -43.88
N LEU A 733 24.79 9.62 -42.86
CA LEU A 733 26.10 10.14 -42.48
C LEU A 733 26.93 8.95 -41.94
N PRO A 734 28.20 8.79 -42.37
CA PRO A 734 29.06 7.79 -41.79
C PRO A 734 29.43 8.25 -40.38
N ALA A 735 28.73 7.72 -39.38
CA ALA A 735 29.15 7.90 -38.00
C ALA A 735 30.38 7.03 -37.78
N ALA A 736 31.55 7.65 -37.68
CA ALA A 736 32.67 7.07 -36.94
C ALA A 736 32.26 7.02 -35.47
N ALA A 737 31.43 6.03 -35.10
CA ALA A 737 30.99 5.83 -33.73
C ALA A 737 32.10 5.12 -32.96
N GLN A 738 32.49 5.68 -31.81
CA GLN A 738 33.16 4.90 -30.79
C GLN A 738 32.28 3.68 -30.46
N PRO A 739 32.85 2.49 -30.18
CA PRO A 739 32.05 1.33 -29.84
C PRO A 739 31.21 1.64 -28.60
N ALA A 740 29.89 1.60 -28.75
CA ALA A 740 28.95 1.81 -27.66
C ALA A 740 29.16 0.74 -26.57
N PRO A 741 28.94 1.08 -25.28
CA PRO A 741 29.09 0.10 -24.21
C PRO A 741 28.06 -1.02 -24.39
N ARG A 742 28.48 -2.26 -24.17
CA ARG A 742 27.57 -3.41 -24.16
C ARG A 742 26.72 -3.38 -22.89
N LEU A 743 25.40 -3.40 -23.04
CA LEU A 743 24.47 -3.39 -21.90
C LEU A 743 24.00 -4.81 -21.57
N HIS A 744 24.09 -5.18 -20.29
CA HIS A 744 23.55 -6.43 -19.77
C HIS A 744 22.37 -6.14 -18.86
N PHE A 745 21.23 -6.77 -19.12
CA PHE A 745 20.02 -6.64 -18.29
C PHE A 745 19.92 -7.87 -17.39
N ALA A 746 20.04 -7.70 -16.08
CA ALA A 746 19.93 -8.79 -15.12
C ALA A 746 18.67 -8.64 -14.27
N ALA A 747 17.94 -9.72 -14.06
CA ALA A 747 16.74 -9.73 -13.23
C ALA A 747 17.00 -10.47 -11.90
N TYR A 748 16.55 -9.92 -10.78
CA TYR A 748 16.57 -10.63 -9.49
C TYR A 748 15.66 -11.85 -9.56
N TYR A 749 16.14 -13.00 -9.07
CA TYR A 749 15.46 -14.28 -9.18
C TYR A 749 15.25 -14.90 -7.81
N LEU A 750 13.98 -15.12 -7.46
CA LEU A 750 13.53 -15.72 -6.21
C LEU A 750 13.43 -17.25 -6.35
N PRO A 751 14.25 -18.04 -5.64
CA PRO A 751 14.21 -19.49 -5.72
C PRO A 751 13.09 -20.14 -4.89
N GLN A 752 12.15 -19.37 -4.33
CA GLN A 752 11.24 -19.87 -3.27
C GLN A 752 10.11 -20.79 -3.74
N PHE A 753 9.66 -20.73 -5.01
CA PHE A 753 8.44 -21.40 -5.52
C PHE A 753 8.53 -22.94 -5.57
N HIS A 754 8.83 -23.56 -4.44
CA HIS A 754 8.83 -24.97 -4.14
C HIS A 754 8.70 -25.14 -2.62
N PRO A 755 8.04 -26.19 -2.12
CA PRO A 755 7.94 -26.42 -0.69
C PRO A 755 9.31 -26.83 -0.11
N THR A 756 9.62 -26.36 1.09
CA THR A 756 10.78 -26.80 1.88
C THR A 756 10.34 -27.25 3.27
N PRO A 757 11.11 -28.13 3.94
CA PRO A 757 10.77 -28.53 5.32
C PRO A 757 10.73 -27.36 6.30
N ALA A 758 11.57 -26.34 6.10
CA ALA A 758 11.59 -25.13 6.91
C ALA A 758 10.31 -24.31 6.69
N ASN A 759 9.95 -24.07 5.43
CA ASN A 759 8.75 -23.34 5.05
C ASN A 759 7.48 -24.03 5.55
N ASP A 760 7.39 -25.35 5.37
CA ASP A 760 6.25 -26.14 5.80
C ASP A 760 6.05 -26.09 7.33
N ARG A 761 7.15 -26.06 8.09
CA ARG A 761 7.13 -25.95 9.55
C ARG A 761 6.61 -24.59 10.00
N TRP A 762 6.94 -23.52 9.29
CA TRP A 762 6.64 -22.15 9.72
C TRP A 762 5.31 -21.62 9.18
N TRP A 763 4.91 -22.05 7.97
CA TRP A 763 3.79 -21.44 7.23
C TRP A 763 2.72 -22.45 6.80
N GLY A 764 2.90 -23.72 7.20
CA GLY A 764 1.96 -24.80 6.91
C GLY A 764 2.41 -25.64 5.72
N ARG A 765 1.95 -26.89 5.71
CA ARG A 765 2.35 -27.90 4.74
C ARG A 765 2.09 -27.45 3.29
N GLY A 766 3.10 -27.56 2.45
CA GLY A 766 3.04 -27.24 1.02
C GLY A 766 3.16 -25.75 0.71
N PHE A 767 3.69 -24.95 1.64
CA PHE A 767 3.74 -23.51 1.47
C PHE A 767 4.67 -23.09 0.32
N THR A 768 4.19 -22.17 -0.52
CA THR A 768 4.95 -21.40 -1.51
C THR A 768 4.34 -20.00 -1.61
N GLU A 769 5.02 -19.04 -2.24
CA GLU A 769 4.48 -17.70 -2.45
C GLU A 769 3.13 -17.69 -3.20
N TRP A 770 2.81 -18.73 -3.97
CA TRP A 770 1.50 -18.87 -4.61
C TRP A 770 0.33 -18.85 -3.62
N THR A 771 0.54 -19.35 -2.39
CA THR A 771 -0.45 -19.29 -1.32
C THR A 771 -0.82 -17.85 -0.96
N ASN A 772 0.14 -16.94 -0.94
CA ASN A 772 -0.10 -15.53 -0.64
C ASN A 772 -0.70 -14.80 -1.86
N VAL A 773 -0.15 -15.03 -3.04
CA VAL A 773 -0.59 -14.42 -4.30
C VAL A 773 -2.07 -14.66 -4.54
N THR A 774 -2.54 -15.90 -4.37
CA THR A 774 -3.94 -16.28 -4.60
C THR A 774 -4.92 -15.75 -3.55
N ARG A 775 -4.43 -15.41 -2.34
CA ARG A 775 -5.25 -14.87 -1.24
C ARG A 775 -5.43 -13.35 -1.32
N ALA A 776 -4.58 -12.66 -2.07
CA ALA A 776 -4.63 -11.20 -2.21
C ALA A 776 -5.98 -10.73 -2.77
N LYS A 777 -6.47 -9.59 -2.28
CA LYS A 777 -7.74 -8.99 -2.71
C LYS A 777 -7.53 -7.52 -3.06
N PRO A 778 -8.31 -6.96 -4.01
CA PRO A 778 -8.32 -5.52 -4.25
C PRO A 778 -8.68 -4.77 -2.97
N LEU A 779 -7.87 -3.77 -2.63
CA LEU A 779 -8.12 -2.85 -1.51
C LEU A 779 -8.84 -1.56 -1.92
N PHE A 780 -8.96 -1.29 -3.22
CA PHE A 780 -9.67 -0.15 -3.78
C PHE A 780 -10.05 -0.41 -5.25
N ALA A 781 -10.94 0.43 -5.80
CA ALA A 781 -11.34 0.31 -7.20
C ALA A 781 -10.15 0.55 -8.14
N GLY A 782 -9.91 -0.35 -9.09
CA GLY A 782 -8.75 -0.30 -9.99
C GLY A 782 -7.46 -0.88 -9.41
N HIS A 783 -7.47 -1.40 -8.17
CA HIS A 783 -6.36 -2.15 -7.61
C HIS A 783 -6.27 -3.55 -8.23
N ARG A 784 -5.17 -3.84 -8.93
CA ARG A 784 -4.92 -5.12 -9.62
C ARG A 784 -4.41 -6.20 -8.65
N GLN A 785 -5.34 -6.83 -7.94
CA GLN A 785 -5.12 -8.02 -7.10
C GLN A 785 -6.31 -8.99 -7.21
N PRO A 786 -6.14 -10.31 -7.06
CA PRO A 786 -4.85 -11.00 -7.10
C PRO A 786 -4.21 -10.93 -8.48
N ARG A 787 -2.88 -10.82 -8.54
CA ARG A 787 -2.14 -10.92 -9.81
C ARG A 787 -1.76 -12.36 -10.08
N LEU A 788 -2.22 -12.90 -11.21
CA LEU A 788 -2.14 -14.32 -11.48
C LEU A 788 -1.19 -14.64 -12.64
N PRO A 789 -0.45 -15.77 -12.58
CA PRO A 789 0.49 -16.16 -13.63
C PRO A 789 -0.23 -16.46 -14.94
N GLY A 790 0.44 -16.11 -16.04
CA GLY A 790 0.02 -16.40 -17.42
C GLY A 790 0.48 -17.80 -17.85
N GLU A 791 1.27 -17.87 -18.91
CA GLU A 791 1.61 -19.13 -19.59
C GLU A 791 2.48 -20.12 -18.78
N LEU A 792 3.19 -19.65 -17.74
CA LEU A 792 3.97 -20.53 -16.86
C LEU A 792 3.11 -21.19 -15.76
N GLY A 793 1.90 -20.67 -15.51
CA GLY A 793 1.02 -21.16 -14.45
C GLY A 793 1.62 -21.06 -13.04
N PHE A 794 0.99 -21.75 -12.09
CA PHE A 794 1.48 -21.88 -10.70
C PHE A 794 2.55 -22.96 -10.64
N TYR A 795 3.75 -22.64 -11.09
CA TYR A 795 4.83 -23.60 -11.27
C TYR A 795 5.53 -24.02 -9.96
N ASP A 796 6.33 -25.09 -10.05
CA ASP A 796 7.22 -25.59 -9.00
C ASP A 796 8.67 -25.60 -9.51
N LEU A 797 9.58 -24.92 -8.81
CA LEU A 797 10.98 -24.76 -9.23
C LEU A 797 11.85 -26.01 -9.10
N ARG A 798 11.32 -27.10 -8.53
CA ARG A 798 11.98 -28.42 -8.58
C ARG A 798 11.97 -28.99 -10.00
N LEU A 799 11.02 -28.59 -10.84
CA LEU A 799 10.86 -29.06 -12.19
C LEU A 799 11.86 -28.41 -13.15
N ALA A 800 12.46 -29.21 -14.04
CA ALA A 800 13.49 -28.77 -14.97
C ALA A 800 12.89 -27.88 -16.07
N GLU A 801 11.77 -28.35 -16.62
CA GLU A 801 11.02 -27.73 -17.69
C GLU A 801 10.57 -26.30 -17.36
N VAL A 802 10.29 -26.02 -16.08
CA VAL A 802 9.95 -24.68 -15.60
C VAL A 802 11.15 -23.75 -15.71
N GLN A 803 12.31 -24.16 -15.18
CA GLN A 803 13.54 -23.36 -15.26
C GLN A 803 13.98 -23.16 -16.72
N GLU A 804 13.83 -24.17 -17.58
CA GLU A 804 14.11 -24.06 -19.01
C GLU A 804 13.15 -23.09 -19.72
N ALA A 805 11.85 -23.16 -19.41
CA ALA A 805 10.86 -22.22 -19.95
C ALA A 805 11.12 -20.78 -19.49
N GLN A 806 11.44 -20.58 -18.21
CA GLN A 806 11.82 -19.27 -17.67
C GLN A 806 13.06 -18.72 -18.37
N ALA A 807 14.09 -19.54 -18.54
CA ALA A 807 15.30 -19.12 -19.25
C ALA A 807 15.04 -18.80 -20.74
N ALA A 808 14.17 -19.57 -21.41
CA ALA A 808 13.78 -19.29 -22.78
C ALA A 808 13.04 -17.94 -22.90
N LEU A 809 12.11 -17.66 -21.98
CA LEU A 809 11.39 -16.39 -21.92
C LEU A 809 12.31 -15.22 -21.58
N ALA A 810 13.25 -15.41 -20.66
CA ALA A 810 14.26 -14.42 -20.30
C ALA A 810 15.10 -14.02 -21.51
N ARG A 811 15.63 -15.00 -22.26
CA ARG A 811 16.40 -14.74 -23.50
C ARG A 811 15.54 -14.04 -24.54
N TRP A 812 14.30 -14.50 -24.75
CA TRP A 812 13.37 -13.88 -25.68
C TRP A 812 13.07 -12.41 -25.32
N GLY A 813 12.91 -12.10 -24.03
CA GLY A 813 12.70 -10.73 -23.52
C GLY A 813 13.98 -9.87 -23.48
N GLY A 814 15.15 -10.43 -23.77
CA GLY A 814 16.43 -9.73 -23.74
C GLY A 814 17.11 -9.65 -22.37
N VAL A 815 16.63 -10.42 -21.38
CA VAL A 815 17.29 -10.58 -20.07
C VAL A 815 18.56 -11.41 -20.26
N SER A 816 19.69 -10.82 -19.90
CA SER A 816 21.04 -11.35 -20.11
C SER A 816 21.48 -12.30 -19.01
N ALA A 817 20.99 -12.12 -17.78
CA ALA A 817 21.31 -12.98 -16.66
C ALA A 817 20.24 -13.00 -15.55
N PHE A 818 20.20 -14.06 -14.77
CA PHE A 818 19.48 -14.09 -13.49
C PHE A 818 20.42 -13.82 -12.31
N CYS A 819 19.98 -12.95 -11.40
CA CYS A 819 20.63 -12.67 -10.13
C CYS A 819 19.91 -13.47 -9.04
N TYR A 820 20.39 -14.68 -8.74
CA TYR A 820 19.77 -15.56 -7.75
C TYR A 820 19.98 -15.03 -6.34
N TYR A 821 18.90 -14.93 -5.56
CA TYR A 821 19.07 -14.84 -4.12
C TYR A 821 19.73 -16.12 -3.60
N TYR A 822 20.80 -15.94 -2.84
CA TYR A 822 21.55 -16.99 -2.21
C TYR A 822 21.43 -16.84 -0.70
N TYR A 823 20.57 -17.66 -0.10
CA TYR A 823 20.30 -17.64 1.34
C TYR A 823 21.29 -18.55 2.05
N TRP A 824 22.24 -17.94 2.74
CA TRP A 824 23.31 -18.63 3.46
C TRP A 824 23.50 -17.99 4.83
N PHE A 825 23.40 -18.80 5.88
CA PHE A 825 23.38 -18.41 7.29
C PHE A 825 24.37 -19.23 8.11
N ASP A 826 25.61 -18.73 8.23
CA ASP A 826 26.68 -19.35 9.01
C ASP A 826 26.85 -20.87 8.73
N GLY A 827 26.78 -21.24 7.45
CA GLY A 827 26.94 -22.62 6.97
C GLY A 827 25.63 -23.35 6.67
N ARG A 828 24.48 -22.78 7.03
CA ARG A 828 23.15 -23.30 6.66
C ARG A 828 22.64 -22.62 5.39
N ARG A 829 22.25 -23.39 4.39
CA ARG A 829 21.59 -22.91 3.17
C ARG A 829 20.08 -23.13 3.26
N GLU A 830 19.32 -22.23 2.65
CA GLU A 830 17.87 -22.36 2.47
C GLU A 830 17.48 -21.99 1.03
N LEU A 831 16.38 -22.56 0.54
CA LEU A 831 15.89 -22.38 -0.84
C LEU A 831 16.93 -22.68 -1.93
N ASP A 832 17.95 -23.49 -1.64
CA ASP A 832 19.10 -23.77 -2.50
C ASP A 832 18.79 -24.81 -3.60
N LEU A 833 17.78 -25.66 -3.38
CA LEU A 833 17.45 -26.79 -4.25
C LEU A 833 17.31 -26.44 -5.76
N PRO A 834 16.64 -25.35 -6.18
CA PRO A 834 16.56 -25.00 -7.61
C PRO A 834 17.93 -24.71 -8.22
N LEU A 835 18.79 -23.99 -7.49
CA LEU A 835 20.15 -23.66 -7.91
C LEU A 835 21.02 -24.93 -7.93
N GLU A 836 20.95 -25.77 -6.91
CA GLU A 836 21.69 -27.05 -6.88
C GLU A 836 21.32 -27.96 -8.06
N ASN A 837 20.02 -28.10 -8.33
CA ASN A 837 19.54 -28.88 -9.47
C ASN A 837 20.02 -28.28 -10.81
N MET A 838 19.99 -26.95 -10.95
CA MET A 838 20.52 -26.26 -12.13
C MET A 838 22.03 -26.50 -12.31
N MET A 839 22.80 -26.46 -11.21
CA MET A 839 24.23 -26.71 -11.20
C MET A 839 24.55 -28.17 -11.58
N ALA A 840 23.85 -29.14 -10.96
CA ALA A 840 24.05 -30.56 -11.22
C ALA A 840 23.73 -30.96 -12.68
N ARG A 841 22.71 -30.31 -13.27
CA ARG A 841 22.27 -30.61 -14.66
C ARG A 841 23.04 -29.83 -15.72
N GLY A 842 23.71 -28.73 -15.36
CA GLY A 842 24.31 -27.82 -16.34
C GLY A 842 23.29 -27.08 -17.22
N ARG A 843 22.00 -27.09 -16.85
CA ARG A 843 20.90 -26.45 -17.58
C ARG A 843 19.93 -25.74 -16.63
N PRO A 844 19.24 -24.68 -17.08
CA PRO A 844 19.33 -24.04 -18.40
C PRO A 844 20.66 -23.30 -18.67
N ASP A 845 20.94 -23.04 -19.94
CA ASP A 845 22.15 -22.33 -20.40
C ASP A 845 21.99 -20.79 -20.38
N LEU A 846 21.50 -20.23 -19.27
CA LEU A 846 21.33 -18.79 -19.11
C LEU A 846 22.39 -18.28 -18.13
N PRO A 847 23.11 -17.19 -18.43
CA PRO A 847 24.04 -16.64 -17.47
C PRO A 847 23.37 -16.30 -16.14
N PHE A 848 24.09 -16.47 -15.04
CA PHE A 848 23.55 -16.19 -13.71
C PHE A 848 24.65 -15.76 -12.74
N PHE A 849 24.28 -15.04 -11.69
CA PHE A 849 25.17 -14.70 -10.58
C PHE A 849 24.40 -14.64 -9.25
N LEU A 850 25.12 -14.56 -8.13
CA LEU A 850 24.53 -14.61 -6.80
C LEU A 850 24.41 -13.22 -6.16
N CYS A 851 23.27 -12.97 -5.54
CA CYS A 851 23.06 -11.97 -4.50
C CYS A 851 22.95 -12.70 -3.15
N TRP A 852 23.98 -12.58 -2.32
CA TRP A 852 23.98 -13.14 -0.97
C TRP A 852 23.01 -12.35 -0.10
N ALA A 853 21.87 -12.96 0.21
CA ALA A 853 20.86 -12.46 1.13
C ALA A 853 21.33 -12.67 2.57
N ASN A 854 22.30 -11.86 3.00
CA ASN A 854 23.02 -12.00 4.26
C ASN A 854 22.27 -11.42 5.47
N GLU A 855 20.96 -11.28 5.40
CA GLU A 855 20.15 -10.77 6.50
C GLU A 855 19.54 -11.91 7.31
N PRO A 856 19.32 -11.76 8.63
CA PRO A 856 18.68 -12.80 9.42
C PRO A 856 17.30 -13.18 8.84
N TRP A 857 17.05 -14.48 8.69
CA TRP A 857 15.74 -14.96 8.29
C TRP A 857 14.78 -14.71 9.45
N SER A 858 13.75 -13.90 9.24
CA SER A 858 12.77 -13.52 10.26
C SER A 858 11.35 -13.73 9.76
N ARG A 859 10.37 -13.82 10.67
CA ARG A 859 8.94 -13.85 10.27
C ARG A 859 8.43 -12.53 9.70
N ASN A 860 9.24 -11.46 9.70
CA ASN A 860 8.87 -10.12 9.26
C ASN A 860 8.23 -10.03 7.86
N TRP A 861 8.49 -11.00 6.98
CA TRP A 861 7.96 -11.05 5.62
C TRP A 861 6.44 -11.32 5.56
N ASP A 862 5.85 -11.92 6.60
CA ASP A 862 4.40 -12.19 6.72
C ASP A 862 3.61 -11.09 7.49
N GLY A 863 4.31 -10.05 7.96
CA GLY A 863 3.72 -8.95 8.74
C GLY A 863 3.36 -9.30 10.19
N LEU A 864 3.72 -10.50 10.68
CA LEU A 864 3.37 -11.01 12.02
C LEU A 864 4.62 -11.46 12.80
N SER A 865 4.93 -10.73 13.88
CA SER A 865 5.99 -10.99 14.88
C SER A 865 7.46 -10.82 14.42
N ARG A 866 8.28 -10.21 15.30
CA ARG A 866 9.73 -9.95 15.09
C ARG A 866 10.63 -11.13 15.44
N SER A 867 10.16 -12.37 15.29
CA SER A 867 10.97 -13.54 15.64
C SER A 867 11.96 -13.87 14.53
N VAL A 868 13.26 -13.90 14.88
CA VAL A 868 14.31 -14.41 14.01
C VAL A 868 14.21 -15.93 13.98
N LEU A 869 14.04 -16.49 12.78
CA LEU A 869 13.93 -17.93 12.51
C LEU A 869 15.30 -18.57 12.28
N ILE A 870 16.18 -17.88 11.55
CA ILE A 870 17.58 -18.25 11.36
C ILE A 870 18.44 -17.00 11.55
N PRO A 871 19.31 -16.95 12.57
CA PRO A 871 20.18 -15.80 12.79
C PRO A 871 21.33 -15.76 11.77
N GLN A 872 21.87 -14.57 11.55
CA GLN A 872 23.13 -14.35 10.84
C GLN A 872 24.12 -13.69 11.82
N SER A 873 25.09 -14.45 12.31
CA SER A 873 26.01 -14.01 13.38
C SER A 873 27.42 -13.70 12.90
N TYR A 874 27.84 -14.21 11.73
CA TYR A 874 29.20 -14.08 11.22
C TYR A 874 30.25 -14.66 12.18
N ALA A 875 29.99 -15.87 12.69
CA ALA A 875 30.87 -16.57 13.62
C ALA A 875 32.32 -16.72 13.07
N PRO A 876 33.36 -16.79 13.93
CA PRO A 876 34.74 -16.95 13.47
C PRO A 876 34.90 -18.10 12.46
N GLY A 877 35.57 -17.83 11.33
CA GLY A 877 35.73 -18.77 10.22
C GLY A 877 34.58 -18.80 9.21
N TRP A 878 33.55 -17.94 9.36
CA TRP A 878 32.43 -17.87 8.40
C TRP A 878 32.88 -17.59 6.97
N ILE A 879 33.94 -16.80 6.76
CA ILE A 879 34.44 -16.46 5.42
C ILE A 879 34.87 -17.72 4.68
N ASP A 880 35.71 -18.56 5.30
CA ASP A 880 36.16 -19.80 4.68
C ASP A 880 35.00 -20.77 4.46
N ALA A 881 34.02 -20.81 5.37
CA ALA A 881 32.81 -21.62 5.20
C ALA A 881 31.97 -21.15 4.01
N PHE A 882 31.69 -19.85 3.92
CA PHE A 882 30.92 -19.25 2.84
C PHE A 882 31.63 -19.46 1.49
N VAL A 883 32.94 -19.21 1.44
CA VAL A 883 33.75 -19.38 0.23
C VAL A 883 33.75 -20.83 -0.26
N ARG A 884 33.79 -21.83 0.63
CA ARG A 884 33.69 -23.25 0.24
C ARG A 884 32.39 -23.54 -0.52
N ASP A 885 31.30 -22.91 -0.14
CA ASP A 885 29.99 -23.15 -0.76
C ASP A 885 29.82 -22.40 -2.08
N VAL A 886 30.30 -21.15 -2.17
CA VAL A 886 30.09 -20.33 -3.37
C VAL A 886 31.16 -20.52 -4.44
N ALA A 887 32.40 -20.86 -4.09
CA ALA A 887 33.50 -20.98 -5.06
C ALA A 887 33.26 -22.01 -6.19
N PRO A 888 32.60 -23.18 -5.96
CA PRO A 888 32.19 -24.06 -7.05
C PRO A 888 31.21 -23.41 -8.03
N VAL A 889 30.27 -22.61 -7.53
CA VAL A 889 29.26 -21.91 -8.34
C VAL A 889 29.90 -20.80 -9.17
N LEU A 890 30.80 -20.00 -8.58
CA LEU A 890 31.50 -18.90 -9.27
C LEU A 890 32.45 -19.38 -10.39
N ARG A 891 32.84 -20.66 -10.38
CA ARG A 891 33.66 -21.30 -11.42
C ARG A 891 32.83 -21.91 -12.56
N ASP A 892 31.50 -21.97 -12.44
CA ASP A 892 30.65 -22.46 -13.52
C ASP A 892 30.91 -21.61 -14.79
N PRO A 893 31.09 -22.24 -15.96
CA PRO A 893 31.32 -21.50 -17.20
C PRO A 893 30.16 -20.58 -17.60
N ARG A 894 28.93 -20.86 -17.12
CA ARG A 894 27.74 -20.03 -17.34
C ARG A 894 27.66 -18.87 -16.33
N TYR A 895 28.50 -18.84 -15.30
CA TYR A 895 28.46 -17.78 -14.29
C TYR A 895 28.72 -16.42 -14.95
N PHE A 896 27.84 -15.45 -14.69
CA PHE A 896 27.89 -14.14 -15.32
C PHE A 896 29.15 -13.38 -14.90
N ARG A 897 29.79 -12.76 -15.89
CA ARG A 897 31.01 -11.98 -15.72
C ARG A 897 30.79 -10.57 -16.24
N LEU A 898 31.06 -9.57 -15.40
CA LEU A 898 31.05 -8.17 -15.81
C LEU A 898 32.49 -7.74 -16.05
N MET A 899 32.81 -7.27 -17.25
CA MET A 899 34.19 -6.93 -17.64
C MET A 899 35.17 -8.10 -17.42
N GLY A 900 34.72 -9.32 -17.71
CA GLY A 900 35.50 -10.55 -17.52
C GLY A 900 35.57 -11.10 -16.08
N ARG A 901 35.04 -10.39 -15.09
CA ARG A 901 35.15 -10.73 -13.65
C ARG A 901 33.86 -11.37 -13.11
N PRO A 902 33.91 -12.49 -12.36
CA PRO A 902 32.70 -13.10 -11.80
C PRO A 902 32.05 -12.15 -10.80
N VAL A 903 30.75 -11.91 -10.94
CA VAL A 903 30.03 -10.97 -10.06
C VAL A 903 29.52 -11.69 -8.81
N LEU A 904 29.84 -11.16 -7.63
CA LEU A 904 29.21 -11.58 -6.37
C LEU A 904 28.62 -10.35 -5.69
N MET A 905 27.31 -10.37 -5.46
CA MET A 905 26.58 -9.26 -4.85
C MET A 905 26.25 -9.57 -3.38
N VAL A 906 26.40 -8.58 -2.50
CA VAL A 906 26.05 -8.66 -1.07
C VAL A 906 24.83 -7.78 -0.81
N TYR A 907 23.77 -8.31 -0.20
CA TYR A 907 22.52 -7.58 0.00
C TYR A 907 22.63 -6.47 1.06
N ARG A 908 23.07 -6.81 2.28
CA ARG A 908 23.27 -5.88 3.41
C ARG A 908 24.75 -5.78 3.76
N ALA A 909 25.56 -5.10 2.95
CA ALA A 909 27.00 -5.05 3.20
C ALA A 909 27.34 -4.48 4.59
N MET A 910 26.63 -3.43 5.02
CA MET A 910 26.86 -2.77 6.31
C MET A 910 26.39 -3.57 7.54
N HIS A 911 25.72 -4.71 7.34
CA HIS A 911 25.40 -5.66 8.41
C HIS A 911 26.62 -6.52 8.79
N ILE A 912 27.64 -6.61 7.93
CA ILE A 912 28.84 -7.41 8.17
C ILE A 912 29.79 -6.65 9.12
N PRO A 913 30.16 -7.20 10.30
CA PRO A 913 31.11 -6.55 11.21
C PRO A 913 32.48 -6.33 10.55
N GLY A 914 33.05 -5.14 10.72
CA GLY A 914 34.33 -4.79 10.08
C GLY A 914 34.25 -4.94 8.55
N THR A 915 33.21 -4.37 7.94
CA THR A 915 32.78 -4.66 6.55
C THR A 915 33.94 -4.59 5.55
N ARG A 916 34.80 -3.57 5.64
CA ARG A 916 35.92 -3.36 4.72
C ARG A 916 36.95 -4.48 4.82
N GLU A 917 37.34 -4.81 6.04
CA GLU A 917 38.29 -5.89 6.33
C GLU A 917 37.71 -7.25 5.94
N ALA A 918 36.44 -7.48 6.24
CA ALA A 918 35.73 -8.71 5.90
C ALA A 918 35.61 -8.92 4.39
N LEU A 919 35.25 -7.89 3.61
CA LEU A 919 35.16 -7.97 2.15
C LEU A 919 36.52 -8.17 1.50
N ARG A 920 37.57 -7.55 2.05
CA ARG A 920 38.96 -7.81 1.63
C ARG A 920 39.35 -9.26 1.88
N ALA A 921 39.12 -9.77 3.09
CA ALA A 921 39.42 -11.15 3.46
C ALA A 921 38.60 -12.15 2.61
N LEU A 922 37.35 -11.82 2.28
CA LEU A 922 36.51 -12.60 1.37
C LEU A 922 37.12 -12.70 -0.02
N ARG A 923 37.58 -11.58 -0.59
CA ARG A 923 38.27 -11.56 -1.91
C ARG A 923 39.53 -12.41 -1.90
N GLU A 924 40.34 -12.30 -0.84
CA GLU A 924 41.56 -13.10 -0.67
C GLU A 924 41.24 -14.60 -0.52
N ALA A 925 40.20 -14.96 0.23
CA ALA A 925 39.75 -16.33 0.42
C ALA A 925 39.23 -16.97 -0.88
N LEU A 926 38.44 -16.23 -1.67
CA LEU A 926 37.98 -16.66 -3.00
C LEU A 926 39.16 -16.91 -3.95
N ALA A 927 40.16 -16.02 -3.95
CA ALA A 927 41.36 -16.20 -4.75
C ALA A 927 42.13 -17.47 -4.39
N ARG A 928 42.25 -17.80 -3.08
CA ARG A 928 42.86 -19.06 -2.61
C ARG A 928 42.11 -20.32 -3.10
N GLN A 929 40.80 -20.22 -3.36
CA GLN A 929 39.97 -21.30 -3.91
C GLN A 929 39.88 -21.30 -5.44
N GLY A 930 40.75 -20.54 -6.13
CA GLY A 930 40.81 -20.51 -7.59
C GLY A 930 39.79 -19.59 -8.26
N VAL A 931 39.15 -18.69 -7.51
CA VAL A 931 38.27 -17.62 -8.03
C VAL A 931 38.98 -16.28 -7.86
N ALA A 932 40.01 -16.05 -8.68
CA ALA A 932 40.72 -14.78 -8.72
C ALA A 932 39.86 -13.68 -9.39
N ASP A 933 40.13 -12.42 -9.02
CA ASP A 933 39.57 -11.24 -9.68
C ASP A 933 38.03 -11.11 -9.65
N VAL A 934 37.39 -11.52 -8.55
CA VAL A 934 35.94 -11.35 -8.35
C VAL A 934 35.52 -9.88 -8.36
N HIS A 935 34.41 -9.56 -9.03
CA HIS A 935 33.73 -8.27 -8.98
C HIS A 935 32.75 -8.28 -7.79
N LEU A 936 33.10 -7.61 -6.70
CA LEU A 936 32.25 -7.51 -5.52
C LEU A 936 31.30 -6.31 -5.67
N SER A 937 30.01 -6.58 -5.65
CA SER A 937 28.96 -5.55 -5.64
C SER A 937 28.19 -5.58 -4.32
N ALA A 938 27.57 -4.47 -3.94
CA ALA A 938 26.56 -4.47 -2.88
C ALA A 938 25.23 -3.86 -3.36
N ALA A 939 24.11 -4.30 -2.78
CA ALA A 939 22.83 -3.67 -3.04
C ALA A 939 22.85 -2.23 -2.51
N TRP A 940 22.37 -1.29 -3.30
CA TRP A 940 22.30 0.12 -2.91
C TRP A 940 21.00 0.36 -2.14
N VAL A 941 21.05 0.03 -0.86
CA VAL A 941 19.90 -0.01 0.06
C VAL A 941 20.33 0.52 1.42
N HIS A 942 19.40 1.18 2.12
CA HIS A 942 19.58 1.64 3.50
C HIS A 942 18.63 0.87 4.42
N PHE A 943 19.13 0.42 5.56
CA PHE A 943 18.35 -0.27 6.58
C PHE A 943 18.51 0.44 7.91
N GLY A 944 17.40 0.63 8.63
CA GLY A 944 17.45 1.17 9.98
C GLY A 944 18.23 0.25 10.92
N GLY A 945 19.23 0.79 11.61
CA GLY A 945 20.10 0.04 12.52
C GLY A 945 21.46 -0.36 11.92
N ASP A 946 21.62 -0.30 10.59
CA ASP A 946 22.92 -0.44 9.93
C ASP A 946 23.57 0.94 9.77
N SER A 947 24.90 0.99 9.59
CA SER A 947 25.56 2.20 9.12
C SER A 947 25.22 2.46 7.64
N ASP A 948 25.23 3.72 7.22
CA ASP A 948 25.00 4.08 5.82
C ASP A 948 26.12 3.57 4.91
N LEU A 949 25.74 3.16 3.70
CA LEU A 949 26.72 2.87 2.65
C LEU A 949 27.43 4.17 2.22
N PRO A 950 28.77 4.18 2.13
CA PRO A 950 29.49 5.32 1.59
C PRO A 950 29.13 5.55 0.13
N ARG A 951 29.20 6.82 -0.31
CA ARG A 951 28.84 7.22 -1.69
C ARG A 951 29.65 6.47 -2.74
N ASP A 952 30.95 6.31 -2.50
CA ASP A 952 31.86 5.56 -3.36
C ASP A 952 32.01 4.11 -2.86
N PRO A 953 31.71 3.07 -3.68
CA PRO A 953 31.90 1.67 -3.30
C PRO A 953 33.36 1.32 -2.96
N ALA A 954 34.33 2.03 -3.53
CA ALA A 954 35.75 1.77 -3.28
C ALA A 954 36.14 1.97 -1.81
N ALA A 955 35.40 2.80 -1.06
CA ALA A 955 35.62 3.02 0.37
C ALA A 955 35.51 1.73 1.21
N LEU A 956 34.71 0.75 0.74
CA LEU A 956 34.56 -0.57 1.36
C LEU A 956 35.36 -1.68 0.66
N GLY A 957 36.11 -1.35 -0.39
CA GLY A 957 36.75 -2.36 -1.26
C GLY A 957 35.78 -3.08 -2.21
N LEU A 958 34.60 -2.50 -2.44
CA LEU A 958 33.64 -2.95 -3.44
C LEU A 958 33.97 -2.34 -4.81
N ASP A 959 33.62 -3.07 -5.87
CA ASP A 959 33.81 -2.62 -7.26
C ASP A 959 32.61 -1.82 -7.78
N SER A 960 31.40 -2.09 -7.26
CA SER A 960 30.19 -1.38 -7.64
C SER A 960 29.12 -1.43 -6.58
N TYR A 961 28.08 -0.64 -6.80
CA TYR A 961 26.79 -0.84 -6.16
C TYR A 961 25.71 -1.13 -7.21
N SER A 962 24.74 -1.96 -6.84
CA SER A 962 23.63 -2.37 -7.69
C SER A 962 22.30 -1.86 -7.15
N ALA A 963 21.50 -1.19 -7.98
CA ALA A 963 20.19 -0.69 -7.59
C ALA A 963 19.22 -1.83 -7.23
N PHE A 964 18.38 -1.58 -6.23
CA PHE A 964 17.39 -2.53 -5.72
C PHE A 964 16.03 -1.83 -5.46
N PRO A 965 15.40 -1.24 -6.50
CA PRO A 965 14.11 -0.56 -6.33
C PRO A 965 13.05 -1.53 -5.77
N PRO A 966 12.13 -1.10 -4.89
CA PRO A 966 11.74 0.27 -4.61
C PRO A 966 12.63 0.99 -3.59
N HIS A 967 13.68 0.37 -3.06
CA HIS A 967 14.59 1.08 -2.18
C HIS A 967 15.20 2.28 -2.92
N GLN A 968 15.28 3.39 -2.20
CA GLN A 968 15.74 4.68 -2.73
C GLN A 968 14.92 5.25 -3.88
N THR A 969 13.74 4.69 -4.16
CA THR A 969 12.80 5.31 -5.10
C THR A 969 11.90 6.30 -4.37
N HIS A 970 11.69 7.45 -5.00
CA HIS A 970 10.81 8.51 -4.54
C HIS A 970 9.55 8.53 -5.41
N GLY A 971 8.41 8.82 -4.81
CA GLY A 971 7.13 8.89 -5.51
C GLY A 971 6.11 9.69 -4.74
N THR A 972 5.18 10.29 -5.46
CA THR A 972 4.08 11.07 -4.86
C THR A 972 3.13 10.13 -4.12
N ASP A 973 2.87 10.41 -2.84
CA ASP A 973 1.82 9.74 -2.08
C ASP A 973 0.44 10.15 -2.62
N ILE A 974 -0.40 9.16 -2.90
CA ILE A 974 -1.75 9.34 -3.43
C ILE A 974 -2.84 8.67 -2.58
N VAL A 975 -2.54 8.20 -1.36
CA VAL A 975 -3.52 7.55 -0.47
C VAL A 975 -4.77 8.42 -0.31
N GLY A 976 -4.59 9.72 0.01
CA GLY A 976 -5.70 10.67 0.16
C GLY A 976 -6.50 10.97 -1.12
N ARG A 977 -6.01 10.54 -2.30
CA ARG A 977 -6.69 10.70 -3.60
C ARG A 977 -7.57 9.50 -3.96
N ILE A 978 -7.35 8.33 -3.35
CA ILE A 978 -8.11 7.11 -3.65
C ILE A 978 -9.39 7.07 -2.80
N LYS A 979 -10.54 7.36 -3.42
CA LYS A 979 -11.83 7.47 -2.72
C LYS A 979 -12.47 6.13 -2.32
N THR A 980 -12.03 5.04 -2.92
CA THR A 980 -12.61 3.70 -2.79
C THR A 980 -11.78 2.78 -1.92
N LEU A 981 -10.90 3.34 -1.08
CA LEU A 981 -10.08 2.56 -0.14
C LEU A 981 -10.94 1.77 0.83
N THR A 982 -10.52 0.53 1.05
CA THR A 982 -11.12 -0.36 2.05
C THR A 982 -10.94 0.27 3.44
N PRO A 983 -12.01 0.31 4.27
CA PRO A 983 -11.90 0.82 5.63
C PRO A 983 -10.81 0.09 6.42
N GLY A 984 -9.95 0.84 7.12
CA GLY A 984 -8.86 0.27 7.91
C GLY A 984 -7.50 0.25 7.21
N PHE A 985 -7.42 0.55 5.91
CA PHE A 985 -6.14 0.68 5.21
C PHE A 985 -5.19 1.65 5.93
N SER A 986 -3.99 1.17 6.24
CA SER A 986 -2.92 1.90 6.95
C SER A 986 -1.57 1.82 6.23
N GLY A 987 -1.54 1.22 5.04
CA GLY A 987 -0.39 1.19 4.16
C GLY A 987 -0.14 2.51 3.40
N MET A 988 0.74 2.44 2.41
CA MET A 988 1.12 3.56 1.54
C MET A 988 0.79 3.27 0.08
N ILE A 989 0.33 4.28 -0.66
CA ILE A 989 0.08 4.19 -2.10
C ILE A 989 0.85 5.31 -2.79
N ARG A 990 1.81 4.94 -3.63
CA ARG A 990 2.61 5.86 -4.45
C ARG A 990 2.18 5.81 -5.90
N ASP A 991 2.21 6.95 -6.57
CA ASP A 991 1.98 7.02 -8.01
C ASP A 991 3.22 6.55 -8.79
N TYR A 992 3.08 5.45 -9.54
CA TYR A 992 4.20 4.86 -10.28
C TYR A 992 4.73 5.78 -11.41
N ASP A 993 3.87 6.61 -12.01
CA ASP A 993 4.28 7.56 -13.06
C ASP A 993 5.25 8.61 -12.51
N SER A 994 4.96 9.14 -11.32
CA SER A 994 5.86 10.04 -10.60
C SER A 994 7.19 9.37 -10.25
N VAL A 995 7.19 8.09 -9.91
CA VAL A 995 8.42 7.33 -9.59
C VAL A 995 9.32 7.21 -10.82
N VAL A 996 8.75 6.84 -11.96
CA VAL A 996 9.50 6.80 -13.23
C VAL A 996 10.06 8.17 -13.58
N SER A 997 9.26 9.23 -13.46
CA SER A 997 9.69 10.59 -13.80
C SER A 997 10.84 11.06 -12.91
N MET A 998 10.71 10.88 -11.59
CA MET A 998 11.75 11.24 -10.63
C MET A 998 13.03 10.42 -10.83
N ALA A 999 12.91 9.11 -11.06
CA ALA A 999 14.07 8.26 -11.31
C ALA A 999 14.83 8.64 -12.59
N LEU A 1000 14.13 9.09 -13.64
CA LEU A 1000 14.75 9.61 -14.86
C LEU A 1000 15.42 10.97 -14.63
N ASP A 1001 14.84 11.83 -13.80
CA ASP A 1001 15.47 13.10 -13.41
C ASP A 1001 16.73 12.89 -12.56
N GLU A 1002 16.72 11.89 -11.67
CA GLU A 1002 17.87 11.50 -10.85
C GLU A 1002 19.07 11.02 -11.69
N LEU A 1003 18.87 10.56 -12.93
CA LEU A 1003 19.98 10.21 -13.84
C LEU A 1003 20.90 11.40 -14.15
N LYS A 1004 20.38 12.63 -14.02
CA LYS A 1004 21.15 13.87 -14.24
C LYS A 1004 22.11 14.18 -13.11
N MET A 1005 21.94 13.53 -11.95
CA MET A 1005 22.79 13.76 -10.78
C MET A 1005 24.09 12.96 -10.90
N PRO A 1006 25.25 13.56 -10.55
CA PRO A 1006 26.52 12.87 -10.59
C PRO A 1006 26.56 11.73 -9.55
N VAL A 1007 27.15 10.60 -9.93
CA VAL A 1007 27.38 9.45 -9.05
C VAL A 1007 28.88 9.21 -8.87
N GLN A 1008 29.29 8.80 -7.67
CA GLN A 1008 30.67 8.40 -7.39
C GLN A 1008 30.82 6.89 -7.55
N GLY A 1009 31.93 6.47 -8.17
CA GLY A 1009 32.21 5.07 -8.49
C GLY A 1009 31.22 4.45 -9.49
N LEU A 1010 31.32 3.12 -9.66
CA LEU A 1010 30.46 2.39 -10.59
C LEU A 1010 29.08 2.09 -9.96
N ARG A 1011 28.02 2.54 -10.64
CA ARG A 1011 26.63 2.31 -10.26
C ARG A 1011 25.92 1.46 -11.32
N ASN A 1012 25.60 0.22 -10.99
CA ASN A 1012 24.69 -0.59 -11.79
C ASN A 1012 23.26 -0.12 -11.48
N ARG A 1013 22.74 0.76 -12.33
CA ARG A 1013 21.41 1.33 -12.16
C ARG A 1013 20.33 0.28 -12.40
N GLY A 1014 19.09 0.57 -12.03
CA GLY A 1014 18.02 -0.40 -12.19
C GLY A 1014 16.62 0.18 -12.12
N VAL A 1015 15.66 -0.67 -12.49
CA VAL A 1015 14.24 -0.38 -12.56
C VAL A 1015 13.46 -1.46 -11.81
N MET A 1016 12.19 -1.21 -11.51
CA MET A 1016 11.24 -2.25 -11.11
C MET A 1016 10.07 -2.31 -12.07
N ALA A 1017 9.44 -3.47 -12.28
CA ALA A 1017 8.25 -3.58 -13.12
C ALA A 1017 7.01 -2.91 -12.47
N GLY A 1018 6.93 -3.01 -11.14
CA GLY A 1018 5.92 -2.43 -10.27
C GLY A 1018 6.30 -2.73 -8.82
N TRP A 1019 5.39 -2.47 -7.88
CA TRP A 1019 5.54 -2.97 -6.52
C TRP A 1019 4.20 -2.92 -5.79
N ASP A 1020 3.82 -4.01 -5.15
CA ASP A 1020 2.52 -4.22 -4.52
C ASP A 1020 2.60 -5.46 -3.62
N ASN A 1021 2.93 -5.25 -2.34
CA ASN A 1021 3.09 -6.34 -1.38
C ASN A 1021 1.80 -6.66 -0.60
N THR A 1022 0.62 -6.35 -1.16
CA THR A 1022 -0.69 -6.68 -0.57
C THR A 1022 -0.86 -8.18 -0.32
N ALA A 1023 -0.27 -9.05 -1.14
CA ALA A 1023 -0.31 -10.50 -0.94
C ALA A 1023 0.29 -10.93 0.40
N ARG A 1024 1.31 -10.21 0.90
CA ARG A 1024 1.96 -10.46 2.20
C ARG A 1024 1.37 -9.62 3.33
N ARG A 1025 1.03 -8.36 3.05
CA ARG A 1025 0.76 -7.33 4.09
C ARG A 1025 -0.67 -6.85 4.22
N GLY A 1026 -1.56 -7.26 3.31
CA GLY A 1026 -2.96 -6.86 3.34
C GLY A 1026 -3.13 -5.33 3.37
N ASP A 1027 -3.80 -4.82 4.40
CA ASP A 1027 -4.16 -3.42 4.59
C ASP A 1027 -3.00 -2.50 5.02
N THR A 1028 -1.83 -3.05 5.33
CA THR A 1028 -0.58 -2.32 5.65
C THR A 1028 0.40 -2.25 4.47
N ALA A 1029 -0.04 -2.65 3.28
CA ALA A 1029 0.81 -2.78 2.10
C ALA A 1029 1.40 -1.46 1.58
N LEU A 1030 2.57 -1.55 0.95
CA LEU A 1030 3.14 -0.52 0.09
C LEU A 1030 2.78 -0.86 -1.37
N ILE A 1031 2.08 0.06 -2.02
CA ILE A 1031 1.52 -0.13 -3.37
C ILE A 1031 2.03 1.00 -4.27
N TYR A 1032 2.59 0.64 -5.42
CA TYR A 1032 2.95 1.56 -6.50
C TYR A 1032 1.88 1.45 -7.58
N HIS A 1033 0.90 2.33 -7.49
CA HIS A 1033 -0.30 2.29 -8.30
C HIS A 1033 -0.04 2.88 -9.71
N GLY A 1034 -0.67 2.28 -10.73
CA GLY A 1034 -0.55 2.72 -12.12
C GLY A 1034 0.67 2.17 -12.87
N ALA A 1035 1.34 1.14 -12.36
CA ALA A 1035 2.43 0.46 -13.07
C ALA A 1035 1.92 -0.29 -14.32
N THR A 1036 2.60 -0.12 -15.45
CA THR A 1036 2.25 -0.70 -16.77
C THR A 1036 3.52 -1.06 -17.56
N PRO A 1037 3.42 -1.98 -18.54
CA PRO A 1037 4.52 -2.26 -19.45
C PRO A 1037 5.04 -1.03 -20.20
N ALA A 1038 4.16 -0.10 -20.60
CA ALA A 1038 4.58 1.16 -21.24
C ALA A 1038 5.52 1.96 -20.33
N LYS A 1039 5.13 2.21 -19.08
CA LYS A 1039 5.96 2.99 -18.15
C LYS A 1039 7.27 2.30 -17.80
N LEU A 1040 7.27 0.97 -17.70
CA LEU A 1040 8.51 0.19 -17.56
C LEU A 1040 9.42 0.41 -18.78
N ARG A 1041 8.88 0.31 -20.01
CA ARG A 1041 9.64 0.59 -21.24
C ARG A 1041 10.22 2.00 -21.20
N ARG A 1042 9.42 3.02 -20.83
CA ARG A 1042 9.88 4.41 -20.75
C ARG A 1042 11.05 4.57 -19.77
N TRP A 1043 10.96 3.95 -18.59
CA TRP A 1043 12.03 3.99 -17.60
C TRP A 1043 13.30 3.31 -18.10
N LEU A 1044 13.18 2.07 -18.61
CA LEU A 1044 14.30 1.33 -19.19
C LEU A 1044 14.94 2.07 -20.36
N ARG A 1045 14.13 2.67 -21.24
CA ARG A 1045 14.63 3.38 -22.42
C ARG A 1045 15.44 4.61 -22.04
N GLY A 1046 14.97 5.41 -21.09
CA GLY A 1046 15.73 6.54 -20.57
C GLY A 1046 17.03 6.12 -19.91
N LEU A 1047 17.03 4.97 -19.22
CA LEU A 1047 18.23 4.39 -18.64
C LEU A 1047 19.24 3.95 -19.72
N VAL A 1048 18.78 3.23 -20.74
CA VAL A 1048 19.61 2.81 -21.88
C VAL A 1048 20.24 4.01 -22.58
N GLN A 1049 19.43 5.03 -22.87
CA GLN A 1049 19.94 6.26 -23.50
C GLN A 1049 21.00 6.95 -22.64
N HIS A 1050 20.78 7.02 -21.32
CA HIS A 1050 21.76 7.56 -20.39
C HIS A 1050 23.07 6.74 -20.39
N GLU A 1051 22.98 5.41 -20.25
CA GLU A 1051 24.17 4.54 -20.21
C GLU A 1051 24.97 4.56 -21.51
N LEU A 1052 24.31 4.66 -22.66
CA LEU A 1052 24.97 4.78 -23.97
C LEU A 1052 25.64 6.15 -24.16
N ALA A 1053 25.03 7.22 -23.64
CA ALA A 1053 25.58 8.57 -23.75
C ALA A 1053 26.66 8.90 -22.70
N THR A 1054 26.76 8.12 -21.62
CA THR A 1054 27.67 8.39 -20.51
C THR A 1054 29.01 7.67 -20.70
N PRO A 1055 30.15 8.39 -20.73
CA PRO A 1055 31.47 7.77 -20.78
C PRO A 1055 31.70 6.83 -19.58
N GLY A 1056 32.37 5.71 -19.80
CA GLY A 1056 32.71 4.77 -18.73
C GLY A 1056 33.20 3.43 -19.30
N PRO A 1057 33.09 2.32 -18.56
CA PRO A 1057 33.58 1.00 -19.01
C PRO A 1057 33.03 0.53 -20.38
N GLY A 1058 33.59 -0.54 -20.94
CA GLY A 1058 33.06 -1.15 -22.18
C GLY A 1058 31.76 -1.96 -21.97
N GLU A 1059 31.44 -2.31 -20.73
CA GLU A 1059 30.25 -3.08 -20.36
C GLU A 1059 29.49 -2.39 -19.21
N ARG A 1060 28.15 -2.52 -19.19
CA ARG A 1060 27.28 -2.03 -18.10
C ARG A 1060 26.31 -3.11 -17.67
N LEU A 1061 25.93 -3.06 -16.40
CA LEU A 1061 24.87 -3.90 -15.83
C LEU A 1061 23.68 -3.02 -15.44
N ILE A 1062 22.50 -3.37 -15.95
CA ILE A 1062 21.21 -2.80 -15.57
C ILE A 1062 20.43 -3.85 -14.79
N MET A 1063 20.03 -3.51 -13.57
CA MET A 1063 19.25 -4.39 -12.70
C MET A 1063 17.75 -4.21 -12.91
N ILE A 1064 17.00 -5.30 -12.94
CA ILE A 1064 15.54 -5.30 -13.01
C ILE A 1064 14.99 -6.04 -11.79
N ASN A 1065 14.21 -5.35 -10.96
CA ASN A 1065 13.45 -5.98 -9.89
C ASN A 1065 12.02 -6.30 -10.38
N ALA A 1066 11.60 -7.54 -10.54
CA ALA A 1066 12.34 -8.81 -10.49
C ALA A 1066 11.99 -9.68 -11.70
N TRP A 1067 12.58 -10.87 -11.80
CA TRP A 1067 12.04 -11.93 -12.65
C TRP A 1067 10.68 -12.40 -12.12
N ASN A 1068 10.62 -12.85 -10.85
CA ASN A 1068 9.49 -13.60 -10.31
C ASN A 1068 9.09 -13.26 -8.85
N GLU A 1069 9.23 -12.01 -8.37
CA GLU A 1069 8.74 -11.61 -7.03
C GLU A 1069 7.21 -11.35 -7.03
N TRP A 1070 6.43 -12.42 -7.21
CA TRP A 1070 4.98 -12.37 -7.38
C TRP A 1070 4.22 -11.76 -6.19
N ALA A 1071 4.63 -12.09 -4.96
CA ALA A 1071 3.95 -11.61 -3.76
C ALA A 1071 4.27 -10.14 -3.42
N GLU A 1072 5.29 -9.56 -4.05
CA GLU A 1072 5.58 -8.12 -4.05
C GLU A 1072 5.05 -7.44 -5.31
N GLY A 1073 4.34 -8.16 -6.18
CA GLY A 1073 3.77 -7.62 -7.40
C GLY A 1073 4.81 -7.04 -8.38
N THR A 1074 6.06 -7.50 -8.29
CA THR A 1074 7.17 -7.05 -9.13
C THR A 1074 7.80 -8.23 -9.87
N TYR A 1075 7.44 -8.41 -11.13
CA TYR A 1075 7.87 -9.55 -11.93
C TYR A 1075 7.91 -9.17 -13.41
N LEU A 1076 8.78 -9.83 -14.16
CA LEU A 1076 8.80 -9.81 -15.62
C LEU A 1076 8.05 -11.00 -16.21
N GLU A 1077 7.82 -12.05 -15.42
CA GLU A 1077 7.10 -13.23 -15.88
C GLU A 1077 5.73 -12.90 -16.47
N PRO A 1078 5.27 -13.65 -17.48
CA PRO A 1078 3.98 -13.40 -18.10
C PRO A 1078 2.83 -13.53 -17.09
N ASP A 1079 1.93 -12.55 -17.08
CA ASP A 1079 0.73 -12.53 -16.23
C ASP A 1079 -0.56 -12.63 -17.06
N ARG A 1080 -1.71 -12.76 -16.38
CA ARG A 1080 -3.02 -12.81 -17.04
C ARG A 1080 -3.52 -11.46 -17.58
N ASP A 1081 -2.97 -10.35 -17.10
CA ASP A 1081 -3.45 -9.01 -17.45
C ASP A 1081 -2.79 -8.54 -18.75
N PHE A 1082 -1.46 -8.55 -18.78
CA PHE A 1082 -0.61 -8.04 -19.85
C PHE A 1082 0.10 -9.13 -20.65
N GLY A 1083 -0.05 -10.41 -20.30
CA GLY A 1083 0.65 -11.49 -20.99
C GLY A 1083 2.16 -11.29 -20.90
N ARG A 1084 2.86 -11.34 -22.04
CA ARG A 1084 4.32 -11.08 -22.13
C ARG A 1084 4.70 -9.59 -22.12
N GLY A 1085 3.76 -8.67 -21.86
CA GLY A 1085 3.98 -7.23 -22.01
C GLY A 1085 5.21 -6.69 -21.27
N TRP A 1086 5.51 -7.19 -20.06
CA TRP A 1086 6.71 -6.79 -19.31
C TRP A 1086 8.02 -7.19 -20.01
N LEU A 1087 8.09 -8.39 -20.59
CA LEU A 1087 9.25 -8.84 -21.38
C LEU A 1087 9.36 -8.07 -22.70
N GLU A 1088 8.23 -7.79 -23.35
CA GLU A 1088 8.20 -6.97 -24.56
C GLU A 1088 8.68 -5.55 -24.30
N ALA A 1089 8.40 -4.99 -23.12
CA ALA A 1089 8.93 -3.69 -22.70
C ALA A 1089 10.46 -3.69 -22.62
N VAL A 1090 11.05 -4.74 -22.03
CA VAL A 1090 12.52 -4.92 -21.96
C VAL A 1090 13.11 -5.06 -23.36
N ARG A 1091 12.57 -5.97 -24.18
CA ARG A 1091 13.01 -6.19 -25.56
C ARG A 1091 12.91 -4.92 -26.40
N SER A 1092 11.82 -4.18 -26.26
CA SER A 1092 11.58 -2.94 -27.01
C SER A 1092 12.53 -1.81 -26.60
N ALA A 1093 12.86 -1.67 -25.31
CA ALA A 1093 13.78 -0.64 -24.84
C ALA A 1093 15.24 -0.88 -25.30
N ARG A 1094 15.64 -2.15 -25.49
CA ARG A 1094 16.99 -2.58 -25.89
C ARG A 1094 17.29 -2.45 -27.38
N ALA A 1095 16.28 -2.50 -28.26
CA ALA A 1095 16.41 -2.71 -29.70
C ALA A 1095 17.24 -1.68 -30.52
N SER A 1096 17.93 -0.74 -29.89
CA SER A 1096 18.87 0.20 -30.52
C SER A 1096 20.34 -0.27 -30.52
N GLU A 1097 20.63 -1.53 -30.19
CA GLU A 1097 21.98 -2.13 -30.24
C GLU A 1097 22.41 -2.60 -31.65
N SER A 1098 21.72 -2.20 -32.73
CA SER A 1098 22.05 -2.61 -34.11
C SER A 1098 23.23 -1.82 -34.70
#